data_AF-A0A2V8NA61-F1
#
_entry.id   AF-A0A2V8NA61-F1
#
_cell.length_a   1.000
_cell.length_b   1.000
_cell.length_c   1.000
_cell.angle_alpha   90.00
_cell.angle_beta   90.00
_cell.angle_gamma   90.00
#
_symmetry.space_group_name_H-M   'P 1'
#
loop_
_entity.id
_entity.type
_entity.pdbx_description
1 polymer ?
#
loop_
_entity_poly.entity_id
_entity_poly.type
_entity_poly.pdbx_seq_one_letter_code
_entity_poly.pdbx_strand_id
1 'polypeptide(L)'
;LIQSLRKQLEATERELANQKWVFGQFLQSPSWRLTYPIRWLAKQFRALRDWILQRPAAGAADERPGSHRPPLQPETETGEVLDISEDMKELLTSTQRLCLQSLLASDAKIQIPHSRNPEISILLVLFNRAELTLACLRSIAENYSERLEVVIVDNASSDQTPLLLERLEGARIIRNIENLHFLAAVNQAACEAQGEYLLLLNNDAQLLPGTLTSALSTIRSGPDIGAVGGRLILLDGTLQEAGSIIWRDGSCLGYGRGDNPFAPMYMFRRDVDYCSGAFLLTPRATWQRLGGFDEIFKPAYYEETDYCARLWEQGLRVVYDPNSVLLHYEFASSNSIKSATDLQRDHQRVFAARHQALLSKQHAPDLNAILPARMKGGRKRALFIDDQVPHTWLGSGFPRARAIILALLKQGFFVTFYPLSAAFDEGWPSVYLDMPPDIEFITGYGPPLLEPFLRNRRGYYDTIFVSRPHNMKLLQPILAAYPEWFEETIVVYDAEALFVAREITLRQLTGTPLPAEEAEEMLKEEVALAAAADCVVSVSEQERSAFHNHGIDRVHVLGHAITPEPTPRPFDQRSGFLFVGAIHEEASPNGDSVIWFLEEVFPRIQARLGSETTFTVAGVNKSERVRALRQPGVKWTGDLPDLTGLYDSVRVFVAPTRYAAGIPHKVHEAAARGVPVVATPLLASQLGWRDDDSFLVGGNAESFAAKCVQLYTTEALWTRLRKTALERIRTECSNEVFESQLKAIIGAGQARFTDVGMDR
;
A
#
# COMPACT_ATOMS: atom_id res chain seq x y z
N LEU A 1 -22.38 16.93 -20.00
CA LEU A 1 -21.14 17.00 -20.80
C LEU A 1 -20.09 17.96 -20.20
N ILE A 2 -20.39 19.26 -20.02
CA ILE A 2 -19.44 20.26 -19.48
C ILE A 2 -18.95 19.91 -18.06
N GLN A 3 -19.82 19.39 -17.17
CA GLN A 3 -19.39 18.90 -15.85
C GLN A 3 -18.51 17.65 -15.90
N SER A 4 -18.72 16.77 -16.90
CA SER A 4 -17.87 15.59 -17.14
C SER A 4 -16.49 16.03 -17.62
N LEU A 5 -16.44 17.00 -18.54
CA LEU A 5 -15.20 17.58 -19.05
C LEU A 5 -14.43 18.35 -17.97
N ARG A 6 -15.12 19.07 -17.06
CA ARG A 6 -14.49 19.71 -15.90
C ARG A 6 -13.92 18.69 -14.91
N LYS A 7 -14.64 17.60 -14.62
CA LYS A 7 -14.13 16.51 -13.78
C LYS A 7 -12.94 15.80 -14.41
N GLN A 8 -12.94 15.59 -15.72
CA GLN A 8 -11.78 15.04 -16.44
C GLN A 8 -10.61 16.02 -16.46
N LEU A 9 -10.85 17.33 -16.62
CA LEU A 9 -9.82 18.36 -16.56
C LEU A 9 -9.18 18.42 -15.16
N GLU A 10 -9.99 18.41 -14.09
CA GLU A 10 -9.50 18.38 -12.71
C GLU A 10 -8.72 17.09 -12.38
N ALA A 11 -9.15 15.93 -12.89
CA ALA A 11 -8.40 14.68 -12.75
C ALA A 11 -7.05 14.74 -13.49
N THR A 12 -7.03 15.34 -14.68
CA THR A 12 -5.81 15.53 -15.48
C THR A 12 -4.87 16.56 -14.84
N GLU A 13 -5.41 17.61 -14.22
CA GLU A 13 -4.64 18.62 -13.49
C GLU A 13 -4.02 18.07 -12.20
N ARG A 14 -4.71 17.14 -11.51
CA ARG A 14 -4.18 16.42 -10.34
C ARG A 14 -3.12 15.39 -10.74
N GLU A 15 -3.32 14.66 -11.84
CA GLU A 15 -2.29 13.79 -12.42
C GLU A 15 -1.05 14.60 -12.80
N LEU A 16 -1.23 15.79 -13.40
CA LEU A 16 -0.14 16.72 -13.68
C LEU A 16 0.53 17.26 -12.41
N ALA A 17 -0.22 17.45 -11.32
CA ALA A 17 0.33 17.88 -10.02
C ALA A 17 1.15 16.77 -9.34
N ASN A 18 0.70 15.52 -9.41
CA ASN A 18 1.45 14.35 -8.95
C ASN A 18 2.71 14.13 -9.79
N GLN A 19 2.61 14.26 -11.11
CA GLN A 19 3.78 14.26 -12.00
C GLN A 19 4.74 15.40 -11.69
N LYS A 20 4.24 16.60 -11.35
CA LYS A 20 5.06 17.74 -10.89
C LYS A 20 5.71 17.51 -9.52
N TRP A 21 5.08 16.78 -8.61
CA TRP A 21 5.63 16.42 -7.31
C TRP A 21 6.73 15.35 -7.44
N VAL A 22 6.48 14.33 -8.25
CA VAL A 22 7.49 13.34 -8.70
C VAL A 22 8.66 14.07 -9.38
N PHE A 23 8.37 15.01 -10.29
CA PHE A 23 9.37 15.90 -10.89
C PHE A 23 10.09 16.78 -9.87
N GLY A 24 9.42 17.16 -8.78
CA GLY A 24 9.98 17.89 -7.64
C GLY A 24 11.01 17.09 -6.85
N GLN A 25 10.79 15.78 -6.69
CA GLN A 25 11.78 14.85 -6.12
C GLN A 25 12.95 14.62 -7.10
N PHE A 26 12.68 14.54 -8.41
CA PHE A 26 13.70 14.48 -9.46
C PHE A 26 14.59 15.75 -9.54
N LEU A 27 14.07 16.94 -9.21
CA LEU A 27 14.78 18.23 -9.22
C LEU A 27 15.90 18.36 -8.16
N GLN A 28 15.94 17.47 -7.17
CA GLN A 28 16.99 17.45 -6.16
C GLN A 28 18.23 16.61 -6.57
N SER A 29 18.13 15.84 -7.66
CA SER A 29 19.25 15.06 -8.19
C SER A 29 20.30 15.95 -8.90
N PRO A 30 21.60 15.86 -8.54
CA PRO A 30 22.68 16.63 -9.18
C PRO A 30 22.83 16.36 -10.69
N SER A 31 22.57 15.13 -11.14
CA SER A 31 22.66 14.73 -12.55
C SER A 31 21.54 15.33 -13.41
N TRP A 32 20.37 15.60 -12.82
CA TRP A 32 19.23 16.22 -13.48
C TRP A 32 19.44 17.72 -13.73
N ARG A 33 20.21 18.43 -12.88
CA ARG A 33 20.48 19.86 -13.07
C ARG A 33 21.32 20.16 -14.32
N LEU A 34 22.20 19.24 -14.71
CA LEU A 34 23.06 19.37 -15.88
C LEU A 34 22.30 19.36 -17.23
N THR A 35 21.12 18.74 -17.29
CA THR A 35 20.35 18.59 -18.54
C THR A 35 19.16 19.56 -18.67
N TYR A 36 19.06 20.57 -17.77
CA TYR A 36 17.94 21.53 -17.72
C TYR A 36 17.73 22.39 -18.99
N PRO A 37 18.78 22.94 -19.64
CA PRO A 37 18.60 23.80 -20.83
C PRO A 37 18.00 23.06 -22.03
N ILE A 38 18.34 21.77 -22.16
CA ILE A 38 17.96 20.90 -23.29
C ILE A 38 16.49 20.49 -23.17
N ARG A 39 15.99 20.31 -21.94
CA ARG A 39 14.61 19.92 -21.67
C ARG A 39 13.63 21.08 -21.76
N TRP A 40 14.08 22.30 -21.49
CA TRP A 40 13.31 23.51 -21.78
C TRP A 40 13.06 23.65 -23.29
N LEU A 41 14.07 23.38 -24.13
CA LEU A 41 13.93 23.34 -25.59
C LEU A 41 12.94 22.27 -26.06
N ALA A 42 13.02 21.04 -25.53
CA ALA A 42 12.08 19.96 -25.86
C ALA A 42 10.61 20.27 -25.46
N LYS A 43 10.41 21.06 -24.39
CA LYS A 43 9.09 21.54 -23.97
C LYS A 43 8.54 22.63 -24.89
N GLN A 44 9.39 23.53 -25.39
CA GLN A 44 9.00 24.55 -26.38
C GLN A 44 8.62 23.92 -27.73
N PHE A 45 9.32 22.85 -28.15
CA PHE A 45 8.99 22.13 -29.38
C PHE A 45 7.67 21.33 -29.29
N ARG A 46 7.35 20.74 -28.13
CA ARG A 46 6.03 20.13 -27.88
C ARG A 46 4.89 21.15 -27.94
N ALA A 47 5.06 22.31 -27.32
CA ALA A 47 4.07 23.40 -27.38
C ALA A 47 3.87 23.95 -28.81
N LEU A 48 4.94 23.99 -29.62
CA LEU A 48 4.87 24.41 -31.03
C LEU A 48 4.15 23.37 -31.90
N ARG A 49 4.38 22.07 -31.65
CA ARG A 49 3.70 20.96 -32.36
C ARG A 49 2.20 20.94 -32.09
N ASP A 50 1.81 21.08 -30.83
CA ASP A 50 0.39 21.07 -30.43
C ASP A 50 -0.34 22.32 -30.97
N TRP A 51 0.37 23.44 -31.15
CA TRP A 51 -0.14 24.63 -31.83
C TRP A 51 -0.32 24.45 -33.35
N ILE A 52 0.59 23.72 -34.02
CA ILE A 52 0.51 23.44 -35.46
C ILE A 52 -0.63 22.45 -35.79
N LEU A 53 -0.86 21.45 -34.93
CA LEU A 53 -1.90 20.42 -35.13
C LEU A 53 -3.34 20.91 -34.90
N GLN A 54 -3.54 22.12 -34.38
CA GLN A 54 -4.87 22.69 -34.07
C GLN A 54 -5.40 23.68 -35.14
N ARG A 55 -4.77 23.78 -36.32
CA ARG A 55 -5.29 24.63 -37.41
C ARG A 55 -6.43 23.94 -38.19
N PRO A 56 -7.61 24.55 -38.33
CA PRO A 56 -8.62 24.07 -39.27
C PRO A 56 -8.21 24.41 -40.70
N ALA A 57 -8.26 23.45 -41.62
CA ALA A 57 -8.08 23.68 -43.05
C ALA A 57 -9.29 24.47 -43.61
N ALA A 58 -9.02 25.59 -44.28
CA ALA A 58 -10.02 26.43 -44.91
C ALA A 58 -10.21 26.04 -46.40
N GLY A 59 -11.40 25.51 -46.71
CA GLY A 59 -12.22 25.78 -47.89
C GLY A 59 -11.75 25.40 -49.31
N ALA A 60 -12.51 24.54 -49.98
CA ALA A 60 -13.24 24.88 -51.22
C ALA A 60 -14.21 23.74 -51.61
N ALA A 61 -15.41 24.11 -52.05
CA ALA A 61 -16.47 23.23 -52.55
C ALA A 61 -16.46 23.18 -54.09
N ASP A 62 -16.80 22.03 -54.69
CA ASP A 62 -17.73 21.98 -55.84
C ASP A 62 -18.22 20.53 -56.14
N GLU A 63 -19.43 20.44 -56.70
CA GLU A 63 -20.23 19.22 -56.94
C GLU A 63 -19.91 18.49 -58.27
N ARG A 64 -20.11 17.15 -58.34
CA ARG A 64 -20.99 16.42 -59.30
C ARG A 64 -20.80 14.88 -59.32
N PRO A 65 -21.81 14.09 -59.76
CA PRO A 65 -21.87 12.63 -59.55
C PRO A 65 -21.53 11.78 -60.81
N GLY A 66 -20.93 10.60 -60.62
CA GLY A 66 -21.00 9.51 -61.61
C GLY A 66 -19.84 8.49 -61.67
N SER A 67 -20.24 7.21 -61.71
CA SER A 67 -19.57 6.04 -62.31
C SER A 67 -18.58 5.17 -61.50
N HIS A 68 -18.79 3.85 -61.66
CA HIS A 68 -18.12 2.70 -61.05
C HIS A 68 -16.65 2.52 -61.44
N ARG A 69 -15.79 2.04 -60.51
CA ARG A 69 -14.70 1.04 -60.72
C ARG A 69 -14.10 0.55 -59.36
N PRO A 70 -13.39 -0.61 -59.33
CA PRO A 70 -13.31 -1.57 -58.21
C PRO A 70 -12.16 -1.25 -57.21
N PRO A 71 -11.97 -2.01 -56.10
CA PRO A 71 -11.19 -1.54 -54.96
C PRO A 71 -9.70 -1.49 -55.30
N LEU A 72 -9.12 -0.29 -55.18
CA LEU A 72 -7.68 -0.08 -55.20
C LEU A 72 -7.12 -0.43 -53.81
N GLN A 73 -6.06 -1.23 -53.84
CA GLN A 73 -5.21 -1.56 -52.70
C GLN A 73 -4.73 -0.26 -52.03
N PRO A 74 -4.53 -0.23 -50.69
CA PRO A 74 -3.93 0.94 -50.06
C PRO A 74 -2.48 1.05 -50.53
N GLU A 75 -2.22 2.08 -51.33
CA GLU A 75 -0.87 2.57 -51.58
C GLU A 75 -0.25 3.01 -50.25
N THR A 76 0.97 2.56 -50.04
CA THR A 76 1.87 2.98 -48.98
C THR A 76 2.18 4.47 -49.09
N GLU A 77 1.50 5.30 -48.32
CA GLU A 77 2.01 6.62 -47.96
C GLU A 77 2.83 6.51 -46.66
N THR A 78 4.14 6.59 -46.83
CA THR A 78 5.15 6.70 -45.79
C THR A 78 5.00 8.03 -45.06
N GLY A 79 4.19 8.06 -44.00
CA GLY A 79 4.27 9.09 -42.97
C GLY A 79 5.20 8.63 -41.86
N GLU A 80 6.39 9.23 -41.76
CA GLU A 80 7.31 9.01 -40.64
C GLU A 80 6.64 9.40 -39.31
N VAL A 81 6.24 8.40 -38.54
CA VAL A 81 5.90 8.56 -37.13
C VAL A 81 7.22 8.63 -36.37
N LEU A 82 7.58 9.81 -35.85
CA LEU A 82 8.75 10.00 -34.98
C LEU A 82 8.62 9.12 -33.72
N ASP A 83 9.52 8.14 -33.56
CA ASP A 83 9.59 7.24 -32.42
C ASP A 83 10.32 7.91 -31.24
N ILE A 84 9.54 8.47 -30.31
CA ILE A 84 10.02 9.22 -29.14
C ILE A 84 10.96 8.38 -28.25
N SER A 85 10.79 7.05 -28.22
CA SER A 85 11.65 6.15 -27.44
C SER A 85 13.05 6.07 -28.03
N GLU A 86 13.17 5.97 -29.36
CA GLU A 86 14.46 5.94 -30.05
C GLU A 86 15.23 7.26 -29.88
N ASP A 87 14.54 8.39 -30.02
CA ASP A 87 15.13 9.73 -29.82
C ASP A 87 15.65 9.92 -28.38
N MET A 88 14.90 9.46 -27.38
CA MET A 88 15.32 9.53 -25.97
C MET A 88 16.51 8.62 -25.67
N LYS A 89 16.50 7.40 -26.21
CA LYS A 89 17.61 6.45 -26.11
C LYS A 89 18.88 7.02 -26.75
N GLU A 90 18.79 7.65 -27.91
CA GLU A 90 19.93 8.27 -28.59
C GLU A 90 20.48 9.48 -27.83
N LEU A 91 19.60 10.35 -27.31
CA LEU A 91 20.01 11.50 -26.50
C LEU A 91 20.72 11.06 -25.21
N LEU A 92 20.18 10.06 -24.51
CA LEU A 92 20.79 9.54 -23.29
C LEU A 92 22.15 8.90 -23.60
N THR A 93 22.23 8.07 -24.64
CA THR A 93 23.50 7.47 -25.08
C THR A 93 24.53 8.53 -25.42
N SER A 94 24.14 9.58 -26.13
CA SER A 94 25.03 10.71 -26.46
C SER A 94 25.53 11.42 -25.19
N THR A 95 24.64 11.63 -24.22
CA THR A 95 24.99 12.24 -22.93
C THR A 95 25.95 11.35 -22.14
N GLN A 96 25.71 10.04 -22.08
CA GLN A 96 26.57 9.10 -21.38
C GLN A 96 27.93 8.95 -22.06
N ARG A 97 28.00 9.00 -23.40
CA ARG A 97 29.27 9.06 -24.13
C ARG A 97 30.07 10.30 -23.78
N LEU A 98 29.43 11.47 -23.66
CA LEU A 98 30.12 12.69 -23.23
C LEU A 98 30.62 12.57 -21.78
N CYS A 99 29.84 11.98 -20.88
CA CYS A 99 30.29 11.69 -19.51
C CYS A 99 31.50 10.75 -19.49
N LEU A 100 31.49 9.71 -20.33
CA LEU A 100 32.60 8.78 -20.47
C LEU A 100 33.85 9.47 -21.02
N GLN A 101 33.71 10.23 -22.10
CA GLN A 101 34.81 10.99 -22.69
C GLN A 101 35.40 11.98 -21.68
N SER A 102 34.56 12.69 -20.92
CA SER A 102 35.01 13.60 -19.88
C SER A 102 35.76 12.89 -18.76
N LEU A 103 35.32 11.69 -18.34
CA LEU A 103 36.03 10.89 -17.35
C LEU A 103 37.39 10.46 -17.89
N LEU A 104 37.43 9.87 -19.08
CA LEU A 104 38.64 9.33 -19.70
C LEU A 104 39.67 10.42 -20.03
N ALA A 105 39.23 11.64 -20.32
CA ALA A 105 40.08 12.81 -20.55
C ALA A 105 40.62 13.46 -19.25
N SER A 106 40.17 13.00 -18.08
CA SER A 106 40.61 13.50 -16.76
C SER A 106 41.38 12.42 -15.99
N ASP A 107 41.95 12.79 -14.84
CA ASP A 107 42.51 11.83 -13.88
C ASP A 107 41.52 11.37 -12.81
N ALA A 108 40.23 11.69 -12.98
CA ALA A 108 39.20 11.26 -12.06
C ALA A 108 39.06 9.73 -12.05
N LYS A 109 38.88 9.19 -10.85
CA LYS A 109 38.63 7.77 -10.60
C LYS A 109 37.23 7.58 -10.03
N ILE A 110 36.68 6.39 -10.22
CA ILE A 110 35.41 5.99 -9.65
C ILE A 110 35.69 5.06 -8.48
N GLN A 111 35.32 5.50 -7.29
CA GLN A 111 35.41 4.68 -6.10
C GLN A 111 34.16 3.82 -5.99
N ILE A 112 34.35 2.51 -6.11
CA ILE A 112 33.30 1.52 -5.93
C ILE A 112 33.29 1.06 -4.47
N PRO A 113 32.11 0.91 -3.84
CA PRO A 113 32.02 0.33 -2.50
C PRO A 113 32.72 -1.03 -2.42
N HIS A 114 33.58 -1.18 -1.42
CA HIS A 114 34.30 -2.42 -1.16
C HIS A 114 34.40 -2.67 0.34
N SER A 115 33.95 -3.84 0.78
CA SER A 115 34.01 -4.29 2.16
C SER A 115 34.78 -5.59 2.29
N ARG A 116 35.50 -5.77 3.41
CA ARG A 116 36.18 -7.04 3.74
C ARG A 116 35.22 -8.13 4.18
N ASN A 117 34.01 -7.75 4.59
CA ASN A 117 32.93 -8.66 4.95
C ASN A 117 31.66 -8.18 4.23
N PRO A 118 31.60 -8.32 2.90
CA PRO A 118 30.47 -7.86 2.14
C PRO A 118 29.23 -8.66 2.51
N GLU A 119 28.10 -7.98 2.51
CA GLU A 119 26.79 -8.59 2.67
C GLU A 119 26.16 -8.88 1.32
N ILE A 120 26.34 -7.97 0.35
CA ILE A 120 25.96 -8.18 -1.05
C ILE A 120 27.21 -8.21 -1.92
N SER A 121 27.28 -9.19 -2.82
CA SER A 121 28.15 -9.16 -4.00
C SER A 121 27.33 -8.81 -5.23
N ILE A 122 27.59 -7.64 -5.82
CA ILE A 122 26.99 -7.27 -7.12
C ILE A 122 27.81 -7.92 -8.23
N LEU A 123 27.16 -8.73 -9.05
CA LEU A 123 27.73 -9.42 -10.18
C LEU A 123 27.40 -8.63 -11.45
N LEU A 124 28.42 -8.05 -12.08
CA LEU A 124 28.29 -7.30 -13.33
C LEU A 124 29.02 -8.03 -14.45
N VAL A 125 28.31 -8.40 -15.51
CA VAL A 125 28.91 -8.94 -16.74
C VAL A 125 28.93 -7.83 -17.79
N LEU A 126 30.10 -7.55 -18.33
CA LEU A 126 30.30 -6.49 -19.33
C LEU A 126 30.62 -7.10 -20.68
N PHE A 127 29.99 -6.56 -21.73
CA PHE A 127 30.39 -6.80 -23.11
C PHE A 127 30.11 -5.53 -23.92
N ASN A 128 31.14 -4.68 -24.03
CA ASN A 128 31.05 -3.33 -24.57
C ASN A 128 30.07 -2.42 -23.79
N ARG A 129 29.72 -1.27 -24.39
CA ARG A 129 28.86 -0.21 -23.84
C ARG A 129 29.47 0.45 -22.60
N ALA A 130 30.72 0.88 -22.72
CA ALA A 130 31.41 1.64 -21.67
C ALA A 130 30.59 2.84 -21.16
N GLU A 131 29.82 3.49 -22.02
CA GLU A 131 28.99 4.64 -21.66
C GLU A 131 27.86 4.27 -20.69
N LEU A 132 27.20 3.13 -20.90
CA LEU A 132 26.12 2.65 -20.03
C LEU A 132 26.69 2.06 -18.75
N THR A 133 27.80 1.32 -18.87
CA THR A 133 28.55 0.76 -17.74
C THR A 133 28.97 1.85 -16.76
N LEU A 134 29.43 3.00 -17.24
CA LEU A 134 29.76 4.15 -16.40
C LEU A 134 28.54 4.64 -15.60
N ALA A 135 27.37 4.74 -16.23
CA ALA A 135 26.15 5.17 -15.56
C ALA A 135 25.71 4.16 -14.48
N CYS A 136 25.77 2.87 -14.79
CA CYS A 136 25.50 1.78 -13.85
C CYS A 136 26.43 1.86 -12.63
N LEU A 137 27.74 1.92 -12.85
CA LEU A 137 28.74 1.99 -11.78
C LEU A 137 28.58 3.22 -10.88
N ARG A 138 28.22 4.38 -11.45
CA ARG A 138 27.88 5.58 -10.66
C ARG A 138 26.65 5.35 -9.80
N SER A 139 25.60 4.75 -10.34
CA SER A 139 24.39 4.46 -9.57
C SER A 139 24.64 3.48 -8.42
N ILE A 140 25.57 2.54 -8.58
CA ILE A 140 26.01 1.63 -7.51
C ILE A 140 26.77 2.41 -6.43
N ALA A 141 27.72 3.27 -6.83
CA ALA A 141 28.48 4.08 -5.87
C ALA A 141 27.59 5.01 -5.03
N GLU A 142 26.45 5.44 -5.57
CA GLU A 142 25.45 6.28 -4.89
C GLU A 142 24.49 5.46 -3.98
N ASN A 143 24.35 4.15 -4.19
CA ASN A 143 23.42 3.28 -3.46
C ASN A 143 24.14 2.37 -2.44
N TYR A 144 24.16 2.80 -1.17
CA TYR A 144 24.67 2.09 0.02
C TYR A 144 26.17 1.72 0.01
N SER A 145 26.92 2.09 1.05
CA SER A 145 28.39 2.15 0.96
C SER A 145 29.20 1.32 1.96
N GLU A 146 28.59 0.57 2.90
CA GLU A 146 29.39 -0.05 3.99
C GLU A 146 29.64 -1.57 3.89
N ARG A 147 28.77 -2.33 3.21
CA ARG A 147 28.87 -3.82 3.13
C ARG A 147 28.59 -4.38 1.74
N LEU A 148 29.16 -3.74 0.73
CA LEU A 148 29.05 -4.17 -0.65
C LEU A 148 30.43 -4.55 -1.21
N GLU A 149 30.42 -5.49 -2.13
CA GLU A 149 31.49 -5.66 -3.10
C GLU A 149 30.90 -5.72 -4.51
N VAL A 150 31.72 -5.39 -5.51
CA VAL A 150 31.33 -5.49 -6.92
C VAL A 150 32.34 -6.39 -7.62
N VAL A 151 31.83 -7.48 -8.20
CA VAL A 151 32.57 -8.43 -9.02
C VAL A 151 32.18 -8.20 -10.48
N ILE A 152 33.15 -7.73 -11.26
CA ILE A 152 32.99 -7.38 -12.67
C ILE A 152 33.67 -8.45 -13.52
N VAL A 153 32.92 -9.04 -14.46
CA VAL A 153 33.48 -9.89 -15.52
C VAL A 153 33.46 -9.10 -16.81
N ASP A 154 34.63 -8.64 -17.26
CA ASP A 154 34.81 -8.10 -18.61
C ASP A 154 34.89 -9.27 -19.59
N ASN A 155 33.80 -9.51 -20.30
CA ASN A 155 33.59 -10.70 -21.12
C ASN A 155 34.10 -10.51 -22.55
N ALA A 156 35.37 -10.10 -22.65
CA ALA A 156 36.08 -9.74 -23.89
C ALA A 156 35.52 -8.49 -24.60
N SER A 157 35.34 -7.38 -23.88
CA SER A 157 34.97 -6.09 -24.49
C SER A 157 36.07 -5.55 -25.42
N SER A 158 35.65 -4.96 -26.54
CA SER A 158 36.53 -4.37 -27.57
C SER A 158 36.40 -2.85 -27.71
N ASP A 159 35.45 -2.23 -26.99
CA ASP A 159 35.23 -0.79 -26.98
C ASP A 159 36.08 -0.07 -25.91
N GLN A 160 35.61 1.07 -25.39
CA GLN A 160 36.30 1.82 -24.33
C GLN A 160 36.18 1.20 -22.93
N THR A 161 35.54 0.03 -22.78
CA THR A 161 35.33 -0.61 -21.48
C THR A 161 36.63 -0.92 -20.74
N PRO A 162 37.69 -1.48 -21.38
CA PRO A 162 38.97 -1.70 -20.69
C PRO A 162 39.57 -0.41 -20.12
N LEU A 163 39.47 0.71 -20.84
CA LEU A 163 39.94 2.03 -20.37
C LEU A 163 39.10 2.56 -19.21
N LEU A 164 37.79 2.32 -19.22
CA LEU A 164 36.92 2.64 -18.10
C LEU A 164 37.29 1.83 -16.85
N LEU A 165 37.57 0.53 -17.01
CA LEU A 165 37.93 -0.37 -15.91
C LEU A 165 39.26 0.04 -15.25
N GLU A 166 40.20 0.63 -16.00
CA GLU A 166 41.43 1.21 -15.44
C GLU A 166 41.19 2.43 -14.53
N ARG A 167 40.02 3.08 -14.64
CA ARG A 167 39.62 4.21 -13.79
C ARG A 167 38.85 3.77 -12.53
N LEU A 168 38.61 2.46 -12.33
CA LEU A 168 37.89 1.96 -11.16
C LEU A 168 38.83 1.61 -10.00
N GLU A 169 38.38 1.93 -8.79
CA GLU A 169 39.01 1.46 -7.55
C GLU A 169 37.99 0.72 -6.69
N GLY A 170 38.40 -0.39 -6.06
CA GLY A 170 37.56 -1.17 -5.14
C GLY A 170 36.77 -2.33 -5.76
N ALA A 171 36.61 -2.38 -7.08
CA ALA A 171 35.97 -3.51 -7.76
C ALA A 171 36.93 -4.69 -7.97
N ARG A 172 36.42 -5.93 -7.85
CA ARG A 172 37.12 -7.14 -8.29
C ARG A 172 36.85 -7.34 -9.77
N ILE A 173 37.88 -7.36 -10.61
CA ILE A 173 37.73 -7.43 -12.07
C ILE A 173 38.34 -8.73 -12.59
N ILE A 174 37.53 -9.49 -13.32
CA ILE A 174 37.90 -10.71 -14.04
C ILE A 174 37.84 -10.38 -15.53
N ARG A 175 38.93 -10.64 -16.28
CA ARG A 175 39.00 -10.35 -17.71
C ARG A 175 39.06 -11.64 -18.50
N ASN A 176 38.04 -11.90 -19.32
CA ASN A 176 38.01 -13.05 -20.20
C ASN A 176 38.66 -12.72 -21.55
N ILE A 177 39.28 -13.73 -22.15
CA ILE A 177 39.91 -13.62 -23.49
C ILE A 177 38.84 -13.71 -24.59
N GLU A 178 37.78 -14.47 -24.35
CA GLU A 178 36.65 -14.66 -25.25
C GLU A 178 35.32 -14.38 -24.53
N ASN A 179 34.27 -14.10 -25.29
CA ASN A 179 32.93 -13.86 -24.73
C ASN A 179 32.28 -15.20 -24.38
N LEU A 180 32.20 -15.50 -23.08
CA LEU A 180 31.59 -16.74 -22.56
C LEU A 180 30.05 -16.69 -22.50
N HIS A 181 29.44 -15.62 -22.99
CA HIS A 181 28.03 -15.28 -22.85
C HIS A 181 27.59 -15.03 -21.40
N PHE A 182 26.39 -14.46 -21.22
CA PHE A 182 25.94 -13.93 -19.93
C PHE A 182 25.92 -15.00 -18.84
N LEU A 183 25.30 -16.15 -19.12
CA LEU A 183 25.12 -17.26 -18.19
C LEU A 183 26.44 -17.71 -17.54
N ALA A 184 27.43 -18.05 -18.37
CA ALA A 184 28.70 -18.59 -17.87
C ALA A 184 29.51 -17.52 -17.12
N ALA A 185 29.47 -16.26 -17.58
CA ALA A 185 30.13 -15.15 -16.92
C ALA A 185 29.49 -14.82 -15.55
N VAL A 186 28.17 -14.93 -15.40
CA VAL A 186 27.50 -14.78 -14.09
C VAL A 186 27.93 -15.90 -13.14
N ASN A 187 27.94 -17.16 -13.58
CA ASN A 187 28.41 -18.28 -12.76
C ASN A 187 29.88 -18.10 -12.34
N GLN A 188 30.74 -17.62 -13.25
CA GLN A 188 32.13 -17.28 -12.96
C GLN A 188 32.24 -16.18 -11.89
N ALA A 189 31.45 -15.10 -12.01
CA ALA A 189 31.42 -14.02 -11.02
C ALA A 189 30.96 -14.53 -9.64
N ALA A 190 29.93 -15.38 -9.61
CA ALA A 190 29.36 -15.94 -8.39
C ALA A 190 30.35 -16.84 -7.62
N CYS A 191 31.28 -17.50 -8.31
CA CYS A 191 32.34 -18.29 -7.67
C CYS A 191 33.34 -17.41 -6.89
N GLU A 192 33.56 -16.18 -7.35
CA GLU A 192 34.49 -15.23 -6.73
C GLU A 192 33.83 -14.34 -5.65
N ALA A 193 32.51 -14.38 -5.57
CA ALA A 193 31.70 -13.59 -4.64
C ALA A 193 31.77 -14.11 -3.19
N GLN A 194 31.86 -13.18 -2.24
CA GLN A 194 32.01 -13.43 -0.81
C GLN A 194 30.75 -13.06 0.00
N GLY A 195 29.88 -12.23 -0.57
CA GLY A 195 28.66 -11.72 0.05
C GLY A 195 27.68 -12.80 0.45
N GLU A 196 26.88 -12.54 1.48
CA GLU A 196 25.78 -13.43 1.89
C GLU A 196 24.72 -13.54 0.77
N TYR A 197 24.48 -12.43 0.06
CA TYR A 197 23.57 -12.33 -1.07
C TYR A 197 24.33 -12.00 -2.36
N LEU A 198 23.89 -12.58 -3.47
CA LEU A 198 24.33 -12.25 -4.81
C LEU A 198 23.28 -11.36 -5.46
N LEU A 199 23.69 -10.23 -6.01
CA LEU A 199 22.85 -9.38 -6.84
C LEU A 199 23.31 -9.49 -8.29
N LEU A 200 22.48 -10.06 -9.14
CA LEU A 200 22.66 -10.00 -10.59
C LEU A 200 22.19 -8.63 -11.06
N LEU A 201 23.04 -7.94 -11.81
CA LEU A 201 22.75 -6.61 -12.33
C LEU A 201 23.30 -6.49 -13.76
N ASN A 202 22.48 -6.00 -14.68
CA ASN A 202 22.96 -5.69 -16.02
C ASN A 202 23.72 -4.37 -16.04
N ASN A 203 24.70 -4.25 -16.94
CA ASN A 203 25.54 -3.05 -17.06
C ASN A 203 24.81 -1.84 -17.66
N ASP A 204 23.59 -2.01 -18.14
CA ASP A 204 22.69 -0.98 -18.65
C ASP A 204 21.51 -0.67 -17.70
N ALA A 205 21.57 -1.18 -16.47
CA ALA A 205 20.66 -0.84 -15.39
C ALA A 205 21.24 0.25 -14.48
N GLN A 206 20.38 1.13 -13.96
CA GLN A 206 20.72 2.17 -12.99
C GLN A 206 19.85 2.05 -11.74
N LEU A 207 20.47 1.87 -10.58
CA LEU A 207 19.78 1.75 -9.30
C LEU A 207 19.29 3.12 -8.83
N LEU A 208 18.00 3.23 -8.49
CA LEU A 208 17.49 4.43 -7.82
C LEU A 208 17.76 4.38 -6.31
N PRO A 209 17.80 5.53 -5.61
CA PRO A 209 18.04 5.58 -4.17
C PRO A 209 17.09 4.67 -3.38
N GLY A 210 17.67 3.88 -2.48
CA GLY A 210 16.93 2.98 -1.58
C GLY A 210 16.67 1.57 -2.16
N THR A 211 17.00 1.32 -3.43
CA THR A 211 16.68 0.06 -4.12
C THR A 211 17.29 -1.17 -3.46
N LEU A 212 18.57 -1.08 -3.07
CA LEU A 212 19.27 -2.18 -2.38
C LEU A 212 18.74 -2.38 -0.95
N THR A 213 18.42 -1.29 -0.25
CA THR A 213 17.85 -1.34 1.11
C THR A 213 16.51 -2.07 1.11
N SER A 214 15.62 -1.74 0.15
CA SER A 214 14.32 -2.40 -0.01
C SER A 214 14.49 -3.89 -0.33
N ALA A 215 15.35 -4.23 -1.30
CA ALA A 215 15.57 -5.62 -1.71
C ALA A 215 16.13 -6.47 -0.55
N LEU A 216 17.08 -5.92 0.22
CA LEU A 216 17.62 -6.57 1.41
C LEU A 216 16.58 -6.74 2.52
N SER A 217 15.77 -5.71 2.77
CA SER A 217 14.68 -5.79 3.74
C SER A 217 13.71 -6.90 3.38
N THR A 218 13.33 -7.00 2.10
CA THR A 218 12.43 -8.03 1.59
C THR A 218 13.04 -9.42 1.69
N ILE A 219 14.28 -9.65 1.22
CA ILE A 219 14.87 -11.00 1.27
C ILE A 219 15.12 -11.50 2.71
N ARG A 220 15.39 -10.59 3.66
CA ARG A 220 15.55 -10.93 5.08
C ARG A 220 14.24 -11.18 5.81
N SER A 221 13.11 -10.76 5.23
CA SER A 221 11.80 -10.87 5.89
C SER A 221 11.31 -12.31 6.05
N GLY A 222 11.90 -13.27 5.31
CA GLY A 222 11.57 -14.69 5.46
C GLY A 222 12.69 -15.60 4.92
N PRO A 223 13.05 -16.69 5.64
CA PRO A 223 14.03 -17.66 5.18
C PRO A 223 13.55 -18.48 3.97
N ASP A 224 12.26 -18.40 3.67
CA ASP A 224 11.61 -19.02 2.53
C ASP A 224 11.67 -18.17 1.26
N ILE A 225 12.28 -16.98 1.29
CA ILE A 225 12.46 -16.12 0.11
C ILE A 225 13.79 -16.48 -0.58
N GLY A 226 13.67 -17.09 -1.77
CA GLY A 226 14.80 -17.53 -2.58
C GLY A 226 15.36 -16.45 -3.52
N ALA A 227 14.52 -15.51 -3.96
CA ALA A 227 14.96 -14.38 -4.77
C ALA A 227 14.05 -13.16 -4.64
N VAL A 228 14.61 -11.97 -4.90
CA VAL A 228 13.89 -10.70 -4.93
C VAL A 228 14.21 -9.96 -6.22
N GLY A 229 13.17 -9.51 -6.94
CA GLY A 229 13.28 -8.60 -8.08
C GLY A 229 12.66 -7.24 -7.78
N GLY A 230 12.95 -6.27 -8.65
CA GLY A 230 12.51 -4.89 -8.52
C GLY A 230 11.47 -4.47 -9.57
N ARG A 231 11.05 -3.21 -9.48
CA ARG A 231 10.28 -2.50 -10.51
C ARG A 231 11.23 -1.92 -11.54
N LEU A 232 11.21 -2.47 -12.74
CA LEU A 232 12.07 -2.06 -13.84
C LEU A 232 11.35 -1.04 -14.71
N ILE A 233 11.91 0.15 -14.83
CA ILE A 233 11.35 1.26 -15.59
C ILE A 233 12.20 1.49 -16.84
N LEU A 234 11.57 1.52 -18.00
CA LEU A 234 12.20 1.87 -19.26
C LEU A 234 12.52 3.36 -19.31
N LEU A 235 13.43 3.75 -20.19
CA LEU A 235 13.89 5.13 -20.30
C LEU A 235 12.81 6.12 -20.77
N ASP A 236 11.79 5.63 -21.47
CA ASP A 236 10.61 6.42 -21.84
C ASP A 236 9.66 6.67 -20.64
N GLY A 237 9.96 6.09 -19.47
CA GLY A 237 9.20 6.20 -18.24
C GLY A 237 8.10 5.15 -18.09
N THR A 238 7.95 4.24 -19.05
CA THR A 238 6.99 3.12 -18.96
C THR A 238 7.58 1.97 -18.15
N LEU A 239 6.72 1.09 -17.67
CA LEU A 239 7.11 -0.11 -16.94
C LEU A 239 7.68 -1.14 -17.92
N GLN A 240 8.85 -1.71 -17.63
CA GLN A 240 9.35 -2.89 -18.34
C GLN A 240 8.67 -4.14 -17.81
N GLU A 241 8.75 -4.34 -16.50
CA GLU A 241 8.12 -5.44 -15.78
C GLU A 241 8.02 -5.10 -14.29
N ALA A 242 6.95 -5.61 -13.67
CA ALA A 242 6.77 -5.63 -12.23
C ALA A 242 6.86 -7.07 -11.72
N GLY A 243 7.92 -7.79 -12.10
CA GLY A 243 7.98 -9.26 -12.07
C GLY A 243 7.24 -9.88 -13.26
N SER A 244 7.39 -11.19 -13.43
CA SER A 244 7.01 -11.85 -14.69
C SER A 244 6.22 -13.13 -14.45
N ILE A 245 5.40 -13.49 -15.44
CA ILE A 245 4.48 -14.64 -15.46
C ILE A 245 5.08 -15.73 -16.34
N ILE A 246 5.00 -16.99 -15.89
CA ILE A 246 5.33 -18.18 -16.68
C ILE A 246 4.02 -18.92 -17.00
N TRP A 247 3.70 -19.00 -18.28
CA TRP A 247 2.52 -19.70 -18.77
C TRP A 247 2.72 -21.21 -18.85
N ARG A 248 1.63 -21.96 -18.95
CA ARG A 248 1.62 -23.43 -19.02
C ARG A 248 2.45 -24.02 -20.16
N ASP A 249 2.60 -23.31 -21.27
CA ASP A 249 3.42 -23.73 -22.41
C ASP A 249 4.90 -23.34 -22.25
N GLY A 250 5.28 -22.77 -21.11
CA GLY A 250 6.62 -22.28 -20.81
C GLY A 250 6.89 -20.86 -21.32
N SER A 251 5.99 -20.25 -22.11
CA SER A 251 6.17 -18.87 -22.55
C SER A 251 6.09 -17.90 -21.37
N CYS A 252 6.75 -16.74 -21.50
CA CYS A 252 6.88 -15.78 -20.43
C CYS A 252 6.28 -14.42 -20.80
N LEU A 253 5.79 -13.68 -19.81
CA LEU A 253 5.27 -12.32 -19.97
C LEU A 253 5.80 -11.41 -18.85
N GLY A 254 6.49 -10.33 -19.21
CA GLY A 254 6.79 -9.23 -18.30
C GLY A 254 5.51 -8.51 -17.89
N TYR A 255 5.08 -8.66 -16.64
CA TYR A 255 3.79 -8.14 -16.21
C TYR A 255 3.81 -6.60 -16.15
N GLY A 256 2.87 -5.98 -16.86
CA GLY A 256 2.71 -4.53 -16.93
C GLY A 256 3.61 -3.83 -17.96
N ARG A 257 4.26 -4.58 -18.86
CA ARG A 257 5.12 -3.98 -19.90
C ARG A 257 4.39 -2.90 -20.70
N GLY A 258 4.98 -1.71 -20.79
CA GLY A 258 4.45 -0.54 -21.49
C GLY A 258 3.41 0.28 -20.70
N ASP A 259 3.05 -0.14 -19.49
CA ASP A 259 2.07 0.56 -18.66
C ASP A 259 2.74 1.63 -17.76
N ASN A 260 1.93 2.41 -17.05
CA ASN A 260 2.40 3.33 -16.02
C ASN A 260 3.00 2.57 -14.83
N PRO A 261 4.30 2.72 -14.51
CA PRO A 261 4.94 1.98 -13.42
C PRO A 261 4.37 2.32 -12.04
N PHE A 262 3.67 3.44 -11.89
CA PHE A 262 3.04 3.86 -10.62
C PHE A 262 1.56 3.51 -10.53
N ALA A 263 1.01 2.78 -11.50
CA ALA A 263 -0.37 2.35 -11.41
C ALA A 263 -0.57 1.47 -10.15
N PRO A 264 -1.70 1.62 -9.43
CA PRO A 264 -2.01 0.90 -8.19
C PRO A 264 -1.70 -0.61 -8.20
N MET A 265 -1.97 -1.27 -9.32
CA MET A 265 -1.79 -2.71 -9.53
C MET A 265 -0.34 -3.19 -9.62
N TYR A 266 0.64 -2.28 -9.61
CA TYR A 266 2.08 -2.57 -9.54
C TYR A 266 2.70 -2.11 -8.22
N MET A 267 1.96 -1.38 -7.38
CA MET A 267 2.46 -0.75 -6.17
C MET A 267 2.18 -1.62 -4.93
N PHE A 268 2.45 -2.92 -5.04
CA PHE A 268 2.43 -3.83 -3.89
C PHE A 268 3.40 -5.00 -4.09
N ARG A 269 3.96 -5.46 -2.98
CA ARG A 269 4.86 -6.61 -2.91
C ARG A 269 4.07 -7.90 -3.10
N ARG A 270 4.59 -8.82 -3.91
CA ARG A 270 3.93 -10.10 -4.14
C ARG A 270 4.88 -11.19 -4.62
N ASP A 271 4.48 -12.43 -4.39
CA ASP A 271 5.16 -13.59 -4.97
C ASP A 271 4.87 -13.65 -6.48
N VAL A 272 5.91 -13.84 -7.29
CA VAL A 272 5.84 -13.91 -8.77
C VAL A 272 6.51 -15.18 -9.27
N ASP A 273 6.32 -15.53 -10.55
CA ASP A 273 6.96 -16.73 -11.09
C ASP A 273 8.48 -16.57 -11.20
N TYR A 274 8.92 -15.45 -11.76
CA TYR A 274 10.33 -15.09 -11.86
C TYR A 274 10.52 -13.57 -11.98
N CYS A 275 11.76 -13.14 -11.78
CA CYS A 275 12.23 -11.77 -12.04
C CYS A 275 13.42 -11.84 -13.00
N SER A 276 13.59 -10.83 -13.87
CA SER A 276 14.67 -10.84 -14.86
C SER A 276 16.07 -10.76 -14.26
N GLY A 277 17.07 -11.27 -15.00
CA GLY A 277 18.49 -11.15 -14.64
C GLY A 277 19.02 -9.70 -14.63
N ALA A 278 18.23 -8.73 -15.11
CA ALA A 278 18.58 -7.31 -15.05
C ALA A 278 18.64 -6.78 -13.61
N PHE A 279 17.85 -7.35 -12.69
CA PHE A 279 17.96 -7.15 -11.25
C PHE A 279 17.37 -8.34 -10.51
N LEU A 280 18.24 -9.19 -9.94
CA LEU A 280 17.83 -10.36 -9.15
C LEU A 280 18.74 -10.54 -7.94
N LEU A 281 18.20 -10.34 -6.73
CA LEU A 281 18.91 -10.62 -5.47
C LEU A 281 18.58 -12.03 -4.99
N THR A 282 19.58 -12.84 -4.66
CA THR A 282 19.40 -14.23 -4.20
C THR A 282 20.42 -14.59 -3.11
N PRO A 283 20.12 -15.48 -2.14
CA PRO A 283 21.11 -15.93 -1.17
C PRO A 283 22.22 -16.74 -1.86
N ARG A 284 23.48 -16.45 -1.55
CA ARG A 284 24.64 -17.16 -2.12
C ARG A 284 24.62 -18.65 -1.80
N ALA A 285 24.22 -19.01 -0.58
CA ALA A 285 24.10 -20.41 -0.18
C ALA A 285 23.06 -21.18 -1.03
N THR A 286 21.94 -20.53 -1.36
CA THR A 286 20.92 -21.10 -2.24
C THR A 286 21.45 -21.23 -3.67
N TRP A 287 22.12 -20.20 -4.19
CA TRP A 287 22.76 -20.24 -5.51
C TRP A 287 23.74 -21.41 -5.64
N GLN A 288 24.63 -21.58 -4.67
CA GLN A 288 25.61 -22.67 -4.62
C GLN A 288 24.94 -24.05 -4.54
N ARG A 289 23.92 -24.20 -3.68
CA ARG A 289 23.17 -25.45 -3.52
C ARG A 289 22.47 -25.86 -4.82
N LEU A 290 21.97 -24.89 -5.58
CA LEU A 290 21.31 -25.11 -6.85
C LEU A 290 22.27 -25.19 -8.05
N GLY A 291 23.57 -24.99 -7.85
CA GLY A 291 24.56 -25.00 -8.93
C GLY A 291 24.49 -23.79 -9.87
N GLY A 292 23.92 -22.68 -9.42
CA GLY A 292 23.77 -21.44 -10.21
C GLY A 292 22.87 -21.61 -11.43
N PHE A 293 23.19 -20.88 -12.51
CA PHE A 293 22.51 -21.04 -13.78
C PHE A 293 22.94 -22.31 -14.50
N ASP A 294 21.99 -23.00 -15.13
CA ASP A 294 22.23 -24.25 -15.83
C ASP A 294 22.74 -24.00 -17.25
N GLU A 295 23.88 -24.62 -17.58
CA GLU A 295 24.53 -24.45 -18.88
C GLU A 295 23.72 -24.99 -20.07
N ILE A 296 22.64 -25.74 -19.83
CA ILE A 296 21.70 -26.17 -20.89
C ILE A 296 21.08 -24.99 -21.65
N PHE A 297 21.04 -23.80 -21.04
CA PHE A 297 20.52 -22.56 -21.62
C PHE A 297 21.63 -21.67 -22.24
N LYS A 298 22.84 -22.20 -22.46
CA LYS A 298 23.86 -21.49 -23.25
C LYS A 298 23.37 -21.29 -24.69
N PRO A 299 23.57 -20.11 -25.31
CA PRO A 299 24.31 -18.97 -24.79
C PRO A 299 23.48 -17.95 -23.96
N ALA A 300 22.15 -17.95 -24.05
CA ALA A 300 21.27 -17.00 -23.34
C ALA A 300 19.79 -17.41 -23.41
N TYR A 301 18.96 -16.72 -22.63
CA TYR A 301 17.52 -16.90 -22.42
C TYR A 301 17.14 -18.14 -21.60
N TYR A 302 16.19 -17.93 -20.68
CA TYR A 302 15.64 -18.89 -19.71
C TYR A 302 16.56 -19.25 -18.53
N GLU A 303 17.79 -18.73 -18.44
CA GLU A 303 18.68 -19.01 -17.31
C GLU A 303 18.09 -18.56 -15.96
N GLU A 304 17.54 -17.34 -15.89
CA GLU A 304 16.89 -16.81 -14.70
C GLU A 304 15.50 -17.40 -14.48
N THR A 305 14.80 -17.75 -15.57
CA THR A 305 13.48 -18.37 -15.54
C THR A 305 13.56 -19.77 -14.95
N ASP A 306 14.53 -20.58 -15.40
CA ASP A 306 14.87 -21.90 -14.85
C ASP A 306 15.32 -21.80 -13.40
N TYR A 307 16.22 -20.87 -13.07
CA TYR A 307 16.66 -20.68 -11.69
C TYR A 307 15.49 -20.39 -10.75
N CYS A 308 14.60 -19.47 -11.12
CA CYS A 308 13.41 -19.14 -10.35
C CYS A 308 12.40 -20.31 -10.29
N ALA A 309 12.23 -21.07 -11.37
CA ALA A 309 11.40 -22.28 -11.36
C ALA A 309 11.95 -23.33 -10.37
N ARG A 310 13.27 -23.54 -10.35
CA ARG A 310 13.94 -24.43 -9.39
C ARG A 310 13.82 -23.93 -7.95
N LEU A 311 13.84 -22.62 -7.70
CA LEU A 311 13.54 -22.07 -6.38
C LEU A 311 12.14 -22.50 -5.92
N TRP A 312 11.13 -22.31 -6.78
CA TRP A 312 9.76 -22.72 -6.48
C TRP A 312 9.61 -24.23 -6.25
N GLU A 313 10.32 -25.07 -7.00
CA GLU A 313 10.34 -26.52 -6.81
C GLU A 313 10.97 -26.95 -5.48
N GLN A 314 11.84 -26.12 -4.90
CA GLN A 314 12.40 -26.30 -3.56
C GLN A 314 11.56 -25.64 -2.45
N GLY A 315 10.38 -25.11 -2.79
CA GLY A 315 9.52 -24.40 -1.84
C GLY A 315 10.03 -23.01 -1.44
N LEU A 316 10.97 -22.44 -2.19
CA LEU A 316 11.45 -21.08 -2.01
C LEU A 316 10.67 -20.10 -2.91
N ARG A 317 10.25 -18.98 -2.33
CA ARG A 317 9.47 -17.94 -2.99
C ARG A 317 10.36 -17.01 -3.80
N VAL A 318 9.82 -16.53 -4.93
CA VAL A 318 10.39 -15.42 -5.70
C VAL A 318 9.48 -14.21 -5.52
N VAL A 319 10.02 -13.11 -5.04
CA VAL A 319 9.24 -11.93 -4.60
C VAL A 319 9.57 -10.72 -5.46
N TYR A 320 8.53 -10.04 -5.92
CA TYR A 320 8.63 -8.71 -6.51
C TYR A 320 8.46 -7.64 -5.43
N ASP A 321 9.39 -6.69 -5.32
CA ASP A 321 9.30 -5.53 -4.43
C ASP A 321 9.17 -4.21 -5.23
N PRO A 322 8.04 -3.48 -5.14
CA PRO A 322 7.83 -2.24 -5.86
C PRO A 322 8.73 -1.08 -5.41
N ASN A 323 9.33 -1.19 -4.22
CA ASN A 323 10.24 -0.19 -3.64
C ASN A 323 11.71 -0.41 -4.05
N SER A 324 12.02 -1.53 -4.71
CA SER A 324 13.30 -1.73 -5.37
C SER A 324 13.18 -1.25 -6.81
N VAL A 325 13.58 -0.01 -7.08
CA VAL A 325 13.32 0.65 -8.37
C VAL A 325 14.62 0.82 -9.17
N LEU A 326 14.59 0.49 -10.45
CA LEU A 326 15.71 0.75 -11.34
C LEU A 326 15.23 1.23 -12.71
N LEU A 327 16.09 2.01 -13.35
CA LEU A 327 15.97 2.33 -14.77
C LEU A 327 16.73 1.27 -15.57
N HIS A 328 16.17 0.82 -16.68
CA HIS A 328 16.82 -0.15 -17.57
C HIS A 328 16.79 0.34 -19.01
N TYR A 329 17.94 0.36 -19.66
CA TYR A 329 18.07 0.80 -21.05
C TYR A 329 17.44 -0.19 -22.03
N GLU A 330 17.51 -1.49 -21.69
CA GLU A 330 17.04 -2.63 -22.47
C GLU A 330 17.62 -2.64 -23.89
N PHE A 331 18.82 -3.22 -24.02
CA PHE A 331 19.45 -3.46 -25.32
C PHE A 331 19.42 -4.95 -25.69
N ALA A 332 18.84 -5.30 -26.84
CA ALA A 332 18.99 -6.62 -27.42
C ALA A 332 20.42 -6.74 -27.99
N SER A 333 21.35 -7.27 -27.20
CA SER A 333 22.73 -7.58 -27.59
C SER A 333 22.85 -8.71 -28.63
N SER A 334 21.74 -9.14 -29.24
CA SER A 334 21.70 -10.10 -30.33
C SER A 334 21.79 -9.39 -31.69
N ASN A 335 22.84 -9.69 -32.47
CA ASN A 335 23.03 -9.18 -33.84
C ASN A 335 21.95 -9.62 -34.87
N SER A 336 20.83 -10.23 -34.46
CA SER A 336 19.59 -10.23 -35.22
C SER A 336 18.39 -10.60 -34.32
N ILE A 337 17.27 -9.88 -34.44
CA ILE A 337 16.02 -10.18 -33.70
C ILE A 337 15.51 -11.59 -34.00
N LYS A 338 15.75 -12.09 -35.23
CA LYS A 338 15.35 -13.44 -35.66
C LYS A 338 16.10 -14.54 -34.90
N SER A 339 17.43 -14.46 -34.80
CA SER A 339 18.23 -15.47 -34.08
C SER A 339 17.92 -15.51 -32.57
N ALA A 340 17.62 -14.36 -31.96
CA ALA A 340 17.19 -14.30 -30.56
C ALA A 340 15.83 -14.98 -30.33
N THR A 341 14.86 -14.72 -31.23
CA THR A 341 13.52 -15.30 -31.14
C THR A 341 13.54 -16.81 -31.31
N ASP A 342 14.35 -17.33 -32.25
CA ASP A 342 14.49 -18.77 -32.46
C ASP A 342 15.17 -19.45 -31.26
N LEU A 343 16.23 -18.84 -30.70
CA LEU A 343 16.88 -19.35 -29.49
C LEU A 343 15.92 -19.38 -28.28
N GLN A 344 15.15 -18.30 -28.07
CA GLN A 344 14.12 -18.27 -27.02
C GLN A 344 13.08 -19.38 -27.19
N ARG A 345 12.66 -19.66 -28.42
CA ARG A 345 11.69 -20.73 -28.71
C ARG A 345 12.29 -22.12 -28.45
N ASP A 346 13.55 -22.34 -28.78
CA ASP A 346 14.21 -23.61 -28.52
C ASP A 346 14.44 -23.83 -27.02
N HIS A 347 14.89 -22.80 -26.29
CA HIS A 347 15.04 -22.86 -24.83
C HIS A 347 13.70 -22.96 -24.10
N GLN A 348 12.62 -22.36 -24.62
CA GLN A 348 11.27 -22.58 -24.11
C GLN A 348 10.91 -24.07 -24.10
N ARG A 349 11.23 -24.82 -25.16
CA ARG A 349 10.94 -26.26 -25.24
C ARG A 349 11.75 -27.05 -24.22
N VAL A 350 13.03 -26.70 -24.04
CA VAL A 350 13.90 -27.32 -23.05
C VAL A 350 13.38 -27.06 -21.63
N PHE A 351 13.06 -25.80 -21.33
CA PHE A 351 12.47 -25.37 -20.07
C PHE A 351 11.15 -26.09 -19.80
N ALA A 352 10.26 -26.15 -20.80
CA ALA A 352 8.95 -26.80 -20.66
C ALA A 352 9.06 -28.31 -20.43
N ALA A 353 10.01 -28.98 -21.08
CA ALA A 353 10.27 -30.39 -20.85
C ALA A 353 10.81 -30.66 -19.44
N ARG A 354 11.69 -29.78 -18.93
CA ARG A 354 12.27 -29.89 -17.58
C ARG A 354 11.23 -29.66 -16.48
N HIS A 355 10.43 -28.59 -16.60
CA HIS A 355 9.53 -28.12 -15.54
C HIS A 355 8.07 -28.54 -15.75
N GLN A 356 7.82 -29.66 -16.43
CA GLN A 356 6.47 -30.11 -16.79
C GLN A 356 5.51 -30.15 -15.59
N ALA A 357 5.99 -30.63 -14.44
CA ALA A 357 5.18 -30.72 -13.22
C ALA A 357 4.78 -29.33 -12.68
N LEU A 358 5.70 -28.36 -12.70
CA LEU A 358 5.43 -26.98 -12.30
C LEU A 358 4.48 -26.30 -13.31
N LEU A 359 4.75 -26.43 -14.60
CA LEU A 359 3.96 -25.82 -15.67
C LEU A 359 2.55 -26.36 -15.77
N SER A 360 2.32 -27.64 -15.44
CA SER A 360 0.97 -28.23 -15.44
C SER A 360 -0.02 -27.51 -14.52
N LYS A 361 0.50 -26.79 -13.51
CA LYS A 361 -0.28 -26.01 -12.55
C LYS A 361 -0.49 -24.55 -12.98
N GLN A 362 0.19 -24.10 -14.04
CA GLN A 362 0.10 -22.73 -14.52
C GLN A 362 -1.13 -22.49 -15.39
N HIS A 363 -1.47 -21.22 -15.55
CA HIS A 363 -2.51 -20.78 -16.47
C HIS A 363 -2.07 -20.90 -17.93
N ALA A 364 -3.03 -21.11 -18.84
CA ALA A 364 -2.76 -20.99 -20.27
C ALA A 364 -2.46 -19.51 -20.62
N PRO A 365 -1.67 -19.25 -21.68
CA PRO A 365 -1.38 -17.88 -22.12
C PRO A 365 -2.66 -17.21 -22.65
N ASP A 366 -3.35 -16.50 -21.77
CA ASP A 366 -4.60 -15.78 -22.03
C ASP A 366 -4.58 -14.44 -21.29
N LEU A 367 -5.01 -13.37 -21.97
CA LEU A 367 -5.12 -12.04 -21.38
C LEU A 367 -6.06 -12.01 -20.16
N ASN A 368 -7.12 -12.83 -20.16
CA ASN A 368 -8.04 -12.95 -19.04
C ASN A 368 -7.41 -13.67 -17.83
N ALA A 369 -6.34 -14.43 -18.06
CA ALA A 369 -5.62 -15.14 -17.01
C ALA A 369 -4.50 -14.31 -16.38
N ILE A 370 -4.20 -13.10 -16.88
CA ILE A 370 -3.14 -12.25 -16.32
C ILE A 370 -3.41 -11.91 -14.85
N LEU A 371 -4.64 -11.52 -14.51
CA LEU A 371 -4.99 -11.12 -13.15
C LEU A 371 -4.74 -12.23 -12.11
N PRO A 372 -5.21 -13.49 -12.31
CA PRO A 372 -4.87 -14.58 -11.40
C PRO A 372 -3.41 -15.05 -11.52
N ALA A 373 -2.75 -14.93 -12.69
CA ALA A 373 -1.39 -15.42 -12.91
C ALA A 373 -0.28 -14.46 -12.43
N ARG A 374 -0.56 -13.16 -12.25
CA ARG A 374 0.43 -12.15 -11.80
C ARG A 374 0.96 -12.37 -10.38
N MET A 375 0.37 -13.31 -9.64
CA MET A 375 0.69 -13.66 -8.27
C MET A 375 0.77 -15.17 -8.11
N LYS A 376 1.83 -15.65 -7.47
CA LYS A 376 1.98 -17.06 -7.11
C LYS A 376 1.39 -17.35 -5.73
N GLY A 377 0.94 -18.59 -5.53
CA GLY A 377 0.35 -19.07 -4.28
C GLY A 377 -1.15 -18.78 -4.22
N GLY A 378 -1.95 -19.85 -4.30
CA GLY A 378 -3.43 -19.81 -4.32
C GLY A 378 -4.05 -19.37 -2.99
N ARG A 379 -3.71 -18.16 -2.54
CA ARG A 379 -4.24 -17.52 -1.34
C ARG A 379 -5.70 -17.12 -1.59
N LYS A 380 -6.52 -17.22 -0.54
CA LYS A 380 -7.84 -16.59 -0.53
C LYS A 380 -7.70 -15.08 -0.73
N ARG A 381 -8.64 -14.45 -1.40
CA ARG A 381 -8.60 -13.04 -1.79
C ARG A 381 -9.76 -12.28 -1.14
N ALA A 382 -9.42 -11.22 -0.42
CA ALA A 382 -10.39 -10.32 0.19
C ALA A 382 -10.32 -8.94 -0.47
N LEU A 383 -11.46 -8.40 -0.89
CA LEU A 383 -11.60 -6.99 -1.22
C LEU A 383 -12.11 -6.25 0.01
N PHE A 384 -11.44 -5.19 0.43
CA PHE A 384 -11.88 -4.33 1.53
C PHE A 384 -12.22 -2.94 0.99
N ILE A 385 -13.47 -2.53 1.11
CA ILE A 385 -14.00 -1.26 0.62
C ILE A 385 -14.27 -0.35 1.82
N ASP A 386 -13.62 0.81 1.85
CA ASP A 386 -13.79 1.85 2.89
C ASP A 386 -13.48 3.23 2.28
N ASP A 387 -13.54 4.28 3.08
CA ASP A 387 -13.39 5.66 2.62
C ASP A 387 -12.00 5.98 2.09
N GLN A 388 -10.97 5.62 2.85
CA GLN A 388 -9.57 5.95 2.55
C GLN A 388 -8.64 4.99 3.28
N VAL A 389 -7.35 5.00 2.94
CA VAL A 389 -6.33 4.17 3.61
C VAL A 389 -6.47 4.35 5.14
N PRO A 390 -6.62 3.25 5.91
CA PRO A 390 -7.06 3.31 7.29
C PRO A 390 -5.89 3.59 8.25
N HIS A 391 -5.32 4.79 8.12
CA HIS A 391 -4.26 5.26 9.01
C HIS A 391 -4.77 5.40 10.44
N THR A 392 -3.97 5.00 11.43
CA THR A 392 -4.40 5.01 12.84
C THR A 392 -4.65 6.40 13.39
N TRP A 393 -3.92 7.40 12.89
CA TRP A 393 -4.04 8.80 13.32
C TRP A 393 -5.33 9.48 12.86
N LEU A 394 -6.10 8.87 11.93
CA LEU A 394 -7.39 9.39 11.48
C LEU A 394 -8.52 9.17 12.52
N GLY A 395 -8.38 8.18 13.41
CA GLY A 395 -9.43 7.83 14.39
C GLY A 395 -10.70 7.28 13.73
N SER A 396 -11.88 7.56 14.30
CA SER A 396 -13.21 7.34 13.68
C SER A 396 -13.39 6.00 12.95
N GLY A 397 -13.04 4.89 13.61
CA GLY A 397 -13.17 3.54 13.05
C GLY A 397 -11.99 3.04 12.20
N PHE A 398 -11.13 3.92 11.67
CA PHE A 398 -9.97 3.52 10.86
C PHE A 398 -8.96 2.61 11.58
N PRO A 399 -8.63 2.82 12.88
CA PRO A 399 -7.81 1.87 13.62
C PRO A 399 -8.39 0.45 13.65
N ARG A 400 -9.72 0.30 13.69
CA ARG A 400 -10.40 -1.00 13.65
C ARG A 400 -10.40 -1.58 12.24
N ALA A 401 -10.68 -0.78 11.21
CA ALA A 401 -10.57 -1.23 9.81
C ALA A 401 -9.16 -1.76 9.49
N ARG A 402 -8.13 -1.06 9.96
CA ARG A 402 -6.73 -1.53 9.89
C ARG A 402 -6.54 -2.87 10.61
N ALA A 403 -7.07 -3.02 11.83
CA ALA A 403 -6.99 -4.28 12.56
C ALA A 403 -7.65 -5.45 11.80
N ILE A 404 -8.80 -5.21 11.14
CA ILE A 404 -9.45 -6.23 10.29
C ILE A 404 -8.52 -6.64 9.14
N ILE A 405 -7.96 -5.66 8.41
CA ILE A 405 -7.07 -5.92 7.28
C ILE A 405 -5.83 -6.71 7.72
N LEU A 406 -5.19 -6.32 8.82
CA LEU A 406 -4.01 -7.03 9.35
C LEU A 406 -4.36 -8.46 9.80
N ALA A 407 -5.51 -8.65 10.43
CA ALA A 407 -6.00 -9.97 10.81
C ALA A 407 -6.29 -10.85 9.59
N LEU A 408 -6.85 -10.31 8.50
CA LEU A 408 -7.02 -11.01 7.22
C LEU A 408 -5.68 -11.48 6.64
N LEU A 409 -4.68 -10.59 6.61
CA LEU A 409 -3.33 -10.93 6.14
C LEU A 409 -2.71 -12.07 6.96
N LYS A 410 -2.84 -12.01 8.29
CA LYS A 410 -2.35 -13.05 9.21
C LYS A 410 -3.05 -14.39 9.02
N GLN A 411 -4.32 -14.37 8.61
CA GLN A 411 -5.08 -15.57 8.23
C GLN A 411 -4.74 -16.09 6.82
N GLY A 412 -3.78 -15.49 6.13
CA GLY A 412 -3.28 -15.93 4.83
C GLY A 412 -4.03 -15.35 3.63
N PHE A 413 -4.98 -14.43 3.83
CA PHE A 413 -5.64 -13.75 2.71
C PHE A 413 -4.65 -12.83 1.99
N PHE A 414 -4.81 -12.72 0.68
CA PHE A 414 -4.37 -11.55 -0.08
C PHE A 414 -5.47 -10.48 0.02
N VAL A 415 -5.09 -9.26 0.38
CA VAL A 415 -6.06 -8.16 0.55
C VAL A 415 -5.85 -7.12 -0.54
N THR A 416 -6.94 -6.81 -1.26
CA THR A 416 -7.05 -5.61 -2.08
C THR A 416 -7.88 -4.58 -1.31
N PHE A 417 -7.37 -3.38 -1.11
CA PHE A 417 -8.09 -2.27 -0.49
C PHE A 417 -8.58 -1.29 -1.55
N TYR A 418 -9.87 -0.95 -1.52
CA TYR A 418 -10.51 -0.03 -2.46
C TYR A 418 -11.04 1.20 -1.71
N PRO A 419 -10.35 2.35 -1.79
CA PRO A 419 -10.84 3.60 -1.23
C PRO A 419 -11.96 4.20 -2.08
N LEU A 420 -13.06 4.60 -1.44
CA LEU A 420 -14.17 5.33 -2.07
C LEU A 420 -14.01 6.85 -2.00
N SER A 421 -12.96 7.36 -1.36
CA SER A 421 -12.52 8.73 -1.57
C SER A 421 -11.85 8.84 -2.95
N ALA A 422 -12.34 9.76 -3.77
CA ALA A 422 -11.75 10.04 -5.08
C ALA A 422 -10.42 10.83 -4.98
N ALA A 423 -10.09 11.40 -3.82
CA ALA A 423 -8.84 12.11 -3.61
C ALA A 423 -7.80 11.15 -2.99
N PHE A 424 -6.70 10.94 -3.71
CA PHE A 424 -5.49 10.30 -3.19
C PHE A 424 -4.37 11.34 -3.24
N ASP A 425 -4.32 12.17 -2.19
CA ASP A 425 -3.36 13.27 -2.08
C ASP A 425 -2.08 12.86 -1.32
N GLU A 426 -1.91 11.57 -1.03
CA GLU A 426 -0.77 11.03 -0.29
C GLU A 426 0.20 10.25 -1.19
N GLY A 427 1.48 10.17 -0.77
CA GLY A 427 2.49 9.39 -1.47
C GLY A 427 2.60 7.95 -0.93
N TRP A 428 3.03 7.01 -1.78
CA TRP A 428 3.28 5.61 -1.39
C TRP A 428 4.15 5.42 -0.14
N PRO A 429 5.21 6.21 0.12
CA PRO A 429 5.97 6.10 1.37
C PRO A 429 5.11 6.32 2.63
N SER A 430 4.08 7.17 2.56
CA SER A 430 3.13 7.39 3.66
C SER A 430 2.24 6.17 3.86
N VAL A 431 1.75 5.58 2.77
CA VAL A 431 0.94 4.35 2.83
C VAL A 431 1.73 3.20 3.45
N TYR A 432 2.97 2.99 3.01
CA TYR A 432 3.81 1.89 3.48
C TYR A 432 4.38 2.08 4.89
N LEU A 433 4.32 3.29 5.44
CA LEU A 433 4.68 3.54 6.84
C LEU A 433 3.65 2.91 7.79
N ASP A 434 2.36 3.02 7.45
CA ASP A 434 1.26 2.62 8.33
C ASP A 434 0.68 1.25 7.95
N MET A 435 0.80 0.84 6.68
CA MET A 435 0.24 -0.38 6.12
C MET A 435 1.30 -1.27 5.45
N PRO A 436 1.22 -2.61 5.59
CA PRO A 436 2.15 -3.51 4.92
C PRO A 436 2.15 -3.32 3.39
N PRO A 437 3.33 -3.39 2.72
CA PRO A 437 3.42 -3.25 1.27
C PRO A 437 2.83 -4.43 0.50
N ASP A 438 2.41 -5.50 1.18
CA ASP A 438 1.78 -6.70 0.60
C ASP A 438 0.29 -6.52 0.26
N ILE A 439 -0.29 -5.36 0.58
CA ILE A 439 -1.69 -5.01 0.27
C ILE A 439 -1.75 -4.26 -1.07
N GLU A 440 -2.68 -4.64 -1.94
CA GLU A 440 -2.96 -3.89 -3.17
C GLU A 440 -3.94 -2.74 -2.88
N PHE A 441 -3.48 -1.49 -2.91
CA PHE A 441 -4.32 -0.31 -2.72
C PHE A 441 -4.77 0.28 -4.05
N ILE A 442 -6.08 0.23 -4.38
CA ILE A 442 -6.66 0.71 -5.65
C ILE A 442 -6.97 2.22 -5.57
N THR A 443 -5.93 3.03 -5.43
CA THR A 443 -6.06 4.48 -5.22
C THR A 443 -6.38 5.22 -6.52
N GLY A 444 -7.05 6.38 -6.41
CA GLY A 444 -7.42 7.22 -7.56
C GLY A 444 -8.65 6.76 -8.36
N TYR A 445 -9.28 5.63 -7.99
CA TYR A 445 -10.44 5.09 -8.71
C TYR A 445 -11.76 5.67 -8.19
N GLY A 446 -11.97 5.61 -6.87
CA GLY A 446 -13.15 6.17 -6.20
C GLY A 446 -14.48 5.55 -6.67
N PRO A 447 -15.63 6.19 -6.36
CA PRO A 447 -16.95 5.64 -6.65
C PRO A 447 -17.24 5.44 -8.15
N PRO A 448 -16.83 6.33 -9.08
CA PRO A 448 -17.13 6.18 -10.51
C PRO A 448 -16.57 4.93 -11.16
N LEU A 449 -15.49 4.36 -10.63
CA LEU A 449 -14.82 3.20 -11.20
C LEU A 449 -15.10 1.90 -10.43
N LEU A 450 -15.94 1.92 -9.39
CA LEU A 450 -16.23 0.74 -8.57
C LEU A 450 -16.89 -0.38 -9.39
N GLU A 451 -17.96 -0.08 -10.13
CA GLU A 451 -18.66 -1.08 -10.95
C GLU A 451 -17.76 -1.64 -12.07
N PRO A 452 -17.07 -0.83 -12.90
CA PRO A 452 -16.11 -1.35 -13.88
C PRO A 452 -14.99 -2.20 -13.26
N PHE A 453 -14.50 -1.81 -12.08
CA PHE A 453 -13.48 -2.56 -11.36
C PHE A 453 -13.98 -3.94 -10.94
N LEU A 454 -15.17 -4.02 -10.33
CA LEU A 454 -15.78 -5.28 -9.92
C LEU A 454 -16.09 -6.17 -11.13
N ARG A 455 -16.59 -5.60 -12.24
CA ARG A 455 -16.83 -6.33 -13.48
C ARG A 455 -15.57 -7.00 -14.03
N ASN A 456 -14.45 -6.25 -14.04
CA ASN A 456 -13.15 -6.76 -14.51
C ASN A 456 -12.53 -7.79 -13.54
N ARG A 457 -13.07 -7.92 -12.33
CA ARG A 457 -12.63 -8.86 -11.29
C ARG A 457 -13.76 -9.80 -10.85
N ARG A 458 -14.73 -10.07 -11.72
CA ARG A 458 -15.81 -11.03 -11.45
C ARG A 458 -15.23 -12.39 -11.05
N GLY A 459 -15.74 -12.98 -9.98
CA GLY A 459 -15.23 -14.26 -9.43
C GLY A 459 -13.77 -14.23 -8.94
N TYR A 460 -13.14 -13.05 -8.79
CA TYR A 460 -11.75 -12.97 -8.32
C TYR A 460 -11.62 -13.05 -6.79
N TYR A 461 -12.61 -12.53 -6.06
CA TYR A 461 -12.58 -12.42 -4.60
C TYR A 461 -13.44 -13.49 -3.93
N ASP A 462 -12.86 -14.17 -2.93
CA ASP A 462 -13.60 -15.08 -2.06
C ASP A 462 -14.46 -14.31 -1.04
N THR A 463 -14.06 -13.08 -0.70
CA THR A 463 -14.75 -12.25 0.29
C THR A 463 -14.66 -10.77 -0.06
N ILE A 464 -15.76 -10.04 0.10
CA ILE A 464 -15.82 -8.58 0.03
C ILE A 464 -16.24 -8.07 1.40
N PHE A 465 -15.38 -7.30 2.05
CA PHE A 465 -15.71 -6.47 3.18
C PHE A 465 -16.08 -5.08 2.68
N VAL A 466 -17.24 -4.57 3.10
CA VAL A 466 -17.65 -3.18 2.89
C VAL A 466 -17.94 -2.54 4.23
N SER A 467 -17.22 -1.48 4.52
CA SER A 467 -17.26 -0.76 5.79
C SER A 467 -18.09 0.50 5.64
N ARG A 468 -18.99 0.76 6.60
CA ARG A 468 -19.84 1.96 6.75
C ARG A 468 -21.09 2.01 5.84
N PRO A 469 -22.20 2.63 6.30
CA PRO A 469 -23.47 2.66 5.57
C PRO A 469 -23.41 3.32 4.20
N HIS A 470 -22.71 4.45 4.05
CA HIS A 470 -22.66 5.16 2.76
C HIS A 470 -21.87 4.40 1.69
N ASN A 471 -20.90 3.57 2.08
CA ASN A 471 -20.18 2.69 1.16
C ASN A 471 -21.05 1.49 0.75
N MET A 472 -21.79 0.92 1.70
CA MET A 472 -22.75 -0.15 1.40
C MET A 472 -23.89 0.34 0.47
N LYS A 473 -24.36 1.59 0.63
CA LYS A 473 -25.31 2.23 -0.29
C LYS A 473 -24.80 2.29 -1.74
N LEU A 474 -23.49 2.38 -1.96
CA LEU A 474 -22.89 2.38 -3.30
C LEU A 474 -22.72 0.96 -3.86
N LEU A 475 -22.41 -0.02 -3.00
CA LEU A 475 -22.21 -1.40 -3.42
C LEU A 475 -23.53 -2.16 -3.65
N GLN A 476 -24.54 -1.94 -2.82
CA GLN A 476 -25.82 -2.66 -2.86
C GLN A 476 -26.49 -2.66 -4.25
N PRO A 477 -26.58 -1.54 -5.00
CA PRO A 477 -27.15 -1.56 -6.34
C PRO A 477 -26.37 -2.44 -7.33
N ILE A 478 -25.05 -2.54 -7.18
CA ILE A 478 -24.18 -3.37 -8.04
C ILE A 478 -24.42 -4.85 -7.72
N LEU A 479 -24.50 -5.22 -6.44
CA LEU A 479 -24.82 -6.59 -6.01
C LEU A 479 -26.18 -7.04 -6.54
N ALA A 480 -27.18 -6.15 -6.51
CA ALA A 480 -28.53 -6.44 -6.98
C ALA A 480 -28.62 -6.54 -8.52
N ALA A 481 -27.86 -5.71 -9.24
CA ALA A 481 -27.87 -5.68 -10.69
C ALA A 481 -27.12 -6.87 -11.32
N TYR A 482 -26.06 -7.35 -10.65
CA TYR A 482 -25.15 -8.38 -11.19
C TYR A 482 -24.82 -9.48 -10.17
N PRO A 483 -25.82 -10.20 -9.64
CA PRO A 483 -25.60 -11.26 -8.65
C PRO A 483 -24.64 -12.35 -9.16
N GLU A 484 -24.59 -12.59 -10.47
CA GLU A 484 -23.73 -13.58 -11.11
C GLU A 484 -22.22 -13.28 -10.97
N TRP A 485 -21.83 -12.04 -10.63
CA TRP A 485 -20.41 -11.71 -10.39
C TRP A 485 -19.92 -12.17 -9.01
N PHE A 486 -20.84 -12.45 -8.10
CA PHE A 486 -20.60 -12.67 -6.67
C PHE A 486 -21.10 -14.03 -6.19
N GLU A 487 -21.45 -14.96 -7.08
CA GLU A 487 -22.02 -16.27 -6.72
C GLU A 487 -21.16 -17.03 -5.70
N GLU A 488 -19.83 -16.99 -5.85
CA GLU A 488 -18.86 -17.64 -4.96
C GLU A 488 -18.21 -16.67 -3.96
N THR A 489 -18.70 -15.43 -3.89
CA THR A 489 -18.14 -14.37 -3.05
C THR A 489 -19.00 -14.16 -1.81
N ILE A 490 -18.36 -14.07 -0.65
CA ILE A 490 -19.03 -13.72 0.61
C ILE A 490 -19.00 -12.21 0.79
N VAL A 491 -20.17 -11.59 0.92
CA VAL A 491 -20.26 -10.16 1.23
C VAL A 491 -20.44 -9.96 2.73
N VAL A 492 -19.46 -9.32 3.37
CA VAL A 492 -19.48 -8.93 4.78
C VAL A 492 -19.69 -7.43 4.87
N TYR A 493 -20.81 -7.02 5.47
CA TYR A 493 -21.09 -5.61 5.76
C TYR A 493 -20.65 -5.28 7.18
N ASP A 494 -19.60 -4.49 7.31
CA ASP A 494 -19.17 -3.91 8.59
C ASP A 494 -19.89 -2.58 8.79
N ALA A 495 -20.94 -2.61 9.62
CA ALA A 495 -21.78 -1.44 9.85
C ALA A 495 -21.02 -0.31 10.56
N GLU A 496 -19.93 -0.62 11.26
CA GLU A 496 -19.14 0.27 12.15
C GLU A 496 -19.93 0.81 13.35
N ALA A 497 -21.11 1.38 13.09
CA ALA A 497 -22.05 1.90 14.06
C ALA A 497 -23.44 2.05 13.41
N LEU A 498 -24.51 2.08 14.20
CA LEU A 498 -25.80 2.59 13.74
C LEU A 498 -25.86 4.12 13.89
N PHE A 499 -25.77 4.84 12.77
CA PHE A 499 -25.67 6.31 12.74
C PHE A 499 -26.97 6.97 13.22
N VAL A 500 -28.11 6.31 13.02
CA VAL A 500 -29.41 6.79 13.50
C VAL A 500 -29.45 6.90 15.03
N ALA A 501 -28.80 5.98 15.76
CA ALA A 501 -28.73 6.04 17.22
C ALA A 501 -28.02 7.32 17.72
N ARG A 502 -27.00 7.77 16.99
CA ARG A 502 -26.29 9.02 17.28
C ARG A 502 -27.19 10.24 17.04
N GLU A 503 -27.93 10.25 15.94
CA GLU A 503 -28.83 11.35 15.57
C GLU A 503 -29.98 11.49 16.58
N ILE A 504 -30.62 10.39 16.97
CA ILE A 504 -31.68 10.38 18.00
C ILE A 504 -31.18 11.02 19.30
N THR A 505 -30.01 10.58 19.78
CA THR A 505 -29.45 11.08 21.04
C THR A 505 -29.09 12.56 20.94
N LEU A 506 -28.52 13.00 19.82
CA LEU A 506 -28.21 14.40 19.57
C LEU A 506 -29.48 15.27 19.60
N ARG A 507 -30.51 14.87 18.86
CA ARG A 507 -31.82 15.55 18.77
C ARG A 507 -32.51 15.68 20.12
N GLN A 508 -32.42 14.65 20.97
CA GLN A 508 -32.92 14.70 22.34
C GLN A 508 -32.16 15.74 23.19
N LEU A 509 -30.82 15.78 23.06
CA LEU A 509 -29.98 16.73 23.79
C LEU A 509 -30.17 18.18 23.34
N THR A 510 -30.38 18.42 22.06
CA THR A 510 -30.59 19.78 21.50
C THR A 510 -32.02 20.29 21.67
N GLY A 511 -32.91 19.50 22.29
CA GLY A 511 -34.30 19.88 22.53
C GLY A 511 -35.21 19.78 21.31
N THR A 512 -34.80 19.02 20.28
CA THR A 512 -35.54 18.79 19.04
C THR A 512 -35.72 17.29 18.78
N PRO A 513 -36.36 16.53 19.70
CA PRO A 513 -36.43 15.07 19.61
C PRO A 513 -37.18 14.63 18.34
N LEU A 514 -36.66 13.58 17.70
CA LEU A 514 -37.35 12.91 16.59
C LEU A 514 -38.64 12.24 17.11
N PRO A 515 -39.77 12.36 16.40
CA PRO A 515 -40.93 11.50 16.62
C PRO A 515 -40.51 10.03 16.55
N ALA A 516 -41.10 9.19 17.41
CA ALA A 516 -40.74 7.77 17.48
C ALA A 516 -40.90 7.06 16.12
N GLU A 517 -41.94 7.40 15.35
CA GLU A 517 -42.17 6.86 14.01
C GLU A 517 -41.08 7.26 13.01
N GLU A 518 -40.59 8.51 13.06
CA GLU A 518 -39.52 9.00 12.17
C GLU A 518 -38.18 8.33 12.52
N ALA A 519 -37.88 8.20 13.81
CA ALA A 519 -36.68 7.51 14.29
C ALA A 519 -36.67 6.03 13.88
N GLU A 520 -37.81 5.35 13.98
CA GLU A 520 -37.97 3.96 13.57
C GLU A 520 -37.81 3.79 12.05
N GLU A 521 -38.39 4.69 11.24
CA GLU A 521 -38.24 4.62 9.79
C GLU A 521 -36.79 4.86 9.35
N MET A 522 -36.09 5.82 9.96
CA MET A 522 -34.67 6.05 9.70
C MET A 522 -33.83 4.82 10.07
N LEU A 523 -34.10 4.18 11.21
CA LEU A 523 -33.39 2.98 11.64
C LEU A 523 -33.63 1.82 10.66
N LYS A 524 -34.88 1.65 10.23
CA LYS A 524 -35.26 0.64 9.24
C LYS A 524 -34.58 0.84 7.90
N GLU A 525 -34.46 2.09 7.41
CA GLU A 525 -33.71 2.40 6.20
C GLU A 525 -32.21 2.07 6.33
N GLU A 526 -31.60 2.37 7.48
CA GLU A 526 -30.18 2.05 7.73
C GLU A 526 -29.95 0.53 7.81
N VAL A 527 -30.82 -0.19 8.51
CA VAL A 527 -30.75 -1.66 8.65
C VAL A 527 -31.03 -2.36 7.32
N ALA A 528 -31.89 -1.80 6.45
CA ALA A 528 -32.20 -2.39 5.15
C ALA A 528 -30.97 -2.54 4.23
N LEU A 529 -29.89 -1.76 4.46
CA LEU A 529 -28.63 -1.91 3.74
C LEU A 529 -27.99 -3.29 3.97
N ALA A 530 -28.16 -3.82 5.18
CA ALA A 530 -27.61 -5.12 5.58
C ALA A 530 -28.23 -6.31 4.84
N ALA A 531 -29.44 -6.15 4.27
CA ALA A 531 -30.14 -7.22 3.58
C ALA A 531 -29.41 -7.74 2.33
N ALA A 532 -28.50 -6.94 1.75
CA ALA A 532 -27.69 -7.35 0.60
C ALA A 532 -26.36 -8.02 0.99
N ALA A 533 -26.06 -8.16 2.29
CA ALA A 533 -24.86 -8.81 2.78
C ALA A 533 -25.16 -10.23 3.27
N ASP A 534 -24.20 -11.14 3.14
CA ASP A 534 -24.29 -12.51 3.64
C ASP A 534 -24.10 -12.59 5.15
N CYS A 535 -23.32 -11.64 5.67
CA CYS A 535 -22.97 -11.51 7.07
C CYS A 535 -22.83 -10.03 7.42
N VAL A 536 -23.29 -9.67 8.61
CA VAL A 536 -23.21 -8.31 9.13
C VAL A 536 -22.32 -8.30 10.35
N VAL A 537 -21.48 -7.28 10.46
CA VAL A 537 -20.66 -7.04 11.63
C VAL A 537 -21.15 -5.78 12.32
N SER A 538 -21.56 -5.93 13.58
CA SER A 538 -21.83 -4.82 14.49
C SER A 538 -20.70 -4.69 15.50
N VAL A 539 -20.64 -3.56 16.21
CA VAL A 539 -19.58 -3.36 17.20
C VAL A 539 -20.03 -3.55 18.64
N SER A 540 -21.35 -3.69 18.85
CA SER A 540 -21.93 -3.97 20.16
C SER A 540 -23.10 -4.95 20.07
N GLU A 541 -23.42 -5.57 21.20
CA GLU A 541 -24.57 -6.45 21.38
C GLU A 541 -25.90 -5.70 21.25
N GLN A 542 -25.92 -4.43 21.64
CA GLN A 542 -27.08 -3.55 21.48
C GLN A 542 -27.41 -3.33 20.00
N GLU A 543 -26.39 -3.05 19.17
CA GLU A 543 -26.57 -2.93 17.73
C GLU A 543 -26.95 -4.27 17.09
N ARG A 544 -26.34 -5.38 17.52
CA ARG A 544 -26.72 -6.73 17.07
C ARG A 544 -28.21 -6.98 17.27
N SER A 545 -28.73 -6.62 18.45
CA SER A 545 -30.14 -6.74 18.79
C SER A 545 -31.02 -5.85 17.91
N ALA A 546 -30.58 -4.63 17.59
CA ALA A 546 -31.31 -3.74 16.70
C ALA A 546 -31.45 -4.32 15.29
N PHE A 547 -30.39 -4.89 14.72
CA PHE A 547 -30.44 -5.60 13.44
C PHE A 547 -31.38 -6.81 13.49
N HIS A 548 -31.30 -7.64 14.53
CA HIS A 548 -32.14 -8.83 14.70
C HIS A 548 -33.63 -8.48 14.80
N ASN A 549 -33.98 -7.44 15.56
CA ASN A 549 -35.36 -6.96 15.69
C ASN A 549 -35.96 -6.48 14.36
N HIS A 550 -35.11 -6.16 13.38
CA HIS A 550 -35.49 -5.71 12.03
C HIS A 550 -35.31 -6.82 10.98
N GLY A 551 -35.18 -8.08 11.40
CA GLY A 551 -35.18 -9.24 10.50
C GLY A 551 -33.81 -9.60 9.90
N ILE A 552 -32.71 -9.06 10.45
CA ILE A 552 -31.35 -9.42 10.04
C ILE A 552 -30.73 -10.34 11.10
N ASP A 553 -30.68 -11.63 10.83
CA ASP A 553 -30.27 -12.64 11.82
C ASP A 553 -28.76 -12.91 11.86
N ARG A 554 -28.08 -12.79 10.71
CA ARG A 554 -26.66 -13.12 10.55
C ARG A 554 -25.75 -11.96 10.94
N VAL A 555 -25.86 -11.56 12.21
CA VAL A 555 -25.14 -10.41 12.76
C VAL A 555 -24.18 -10.86 13.84
N HIS A 556 -22.92 -10.48 13.70
CA HIS A 556 -21.85 -10.86 14.61
C HIS A 556 -21.23 -9.61 15.24
N VAL A 557 -20.92 -9.67 16.53
CA VAL A 557 -20.19 -8.60 17.19
C VAL A 557 -18.70 -8.79 16.94
N LEU A 558 -18.06 -7.78 16.36
CA LEU A 558 -16.61 -7.66 16.29
C LEU A 558 -16.20 -6.35 16.94
N GLY A 559 -15.62 -6.48 18.14
CA GLY A 559 -15.21 -5.35 18.98
C GLY A 559 -13.98 -4.61 18.43
N HIS A 560 -13.02 -4.33 19.31
CA HIS A 560 -11.79 -3.62 18.95
C HIS A 560 -10.56 -4.44 19.34
N ALA A 561 -9.44 -4.20 18.65
CA ALA A 561 -8.15 -4.80 18.94
C ALA A 561 -7.21 -3.73 19.49
N ILE A 562 -6.75 -3.89 20.73
CA ILE A 562 -5.74 -3.02 21.34
C ILE A 562 -4.91 -3.81 22.36
N THR A 563 -3.59 -3.68 22.26
CA THR A 563 -2.65 -4.29 23.20
C THR A 563 -2.55 -3.42 24.47
N PRO A 564 -2.69 -3.99 25.67
CA PRO A 564 -2.50 -3.24 26.92
C PRO A 564 -1.02 -2.93 27.15
N GLU A 565 -0.69 -1.64 27.19
CA GLU A 565 0.65 -1.10 27.40
C GLU A 565 0.61 -0.08 28.55
N PRO A 566 0.52 -0.55 29.80
CA PRO A 566 0.34 0.31 30.96
C PRO A 566 1.56 1.21 31.18
N THR A 567 1.29 2.51 31.34
CA THR A 567 2.30 3.54 31.57
C THR A 567 2.92 3.44 32.97
N PRO A 568 4.25 3.62 33.15
CA PRO A 568 4.94 3.19 34.37
C PRO A 568 4.74 4.07 35.60
N ARG A 569 4.35 5.35 35.48
CA ARG A 569 4.29 6.24 36.65
C ARG A 569 3.24 5.78 37.68
N PRO A 570 3.57 5.81 38.99
CA PRO A 570 2.61 5.56 40.06
C PRO A 570 1.63 6.73 40.28
N PHE A 571 0.64 6.52 41.14
CA PHE A 571 -0.46 7.46 41.41
C PHE A 571 0.01 8.82 41.94
N ASP A 572 0.96 8.81 42.88
CA ASP A 572 1.50 10.00 43.56
C ASP A 572 2.27 10.94 42.61
N GLN A 573 2.88 10.40 41.56
CA GLN A 573 3.63 11.14 40.53
C GLN A 573 2.76 11.65 39.37
N ARG A 574 1.47 11.32 39.36
CA ARG A 574 0.51 11.77 38.36
C ARG A 574 -0.27 12.98 38.86
N SER A 575 -0.74 13.84 37.97
CA SER A 575 -1.67 14.93 38.30
C SER A 575 -2.50 15.39 37.10
N GLY A 576 -3.63 16.03 37.37
CA GLY A 576 -4.52 16.56 36.33
C GLY A 576 -5.41 15.53 35.64
N PHE A 577 -6.24 16.05 34.74
CA PHE A 577 -7.23 15.35 33.93
C PHE A 577 -6.87 15.39 32.44
N LEU A 578 -7.23 14.36 31.68
CA LEU A 578 -6.98 14.27 30.23
C LEU A 578 -8.27 13.95 29.45
N PHE A 579 -8.45 14.65 28.33
CA PHE A 579 -9.35 14.26 27.25
C PHE A 579 -8.55 14.15 25.95
N VAL A 580 -8.79 13.09 25.18
CA VAL A 580 -8.21 12.89 23.85
C VAL A 580 -9.32 12.79 22.81
N GLY A 581 -9.24 13.59 21.75
CA GLY A 581 -10.13 13.51 20.61
C GLY A 581 -10.04 14.73 19.68
N ALA A 582 -10.20 14.49 18.37
CA ALA A 582 -10.29 15.56 17.38
C ALA A 582 -11.64 16.28 17.48
N ILE A 583 -11.61 17.62 17.43
CA ILE A 583 -12.76 18.51 17.47
C ILE A 583 -12.80 19.26 16.15
N HIS A 584 -13.56 18.72 15.19
CA HIS A 584 -13.69 19.33 13.86
C HIS A 584 -14.69 20.49 13.86
N GLU A 585 -15.76 20.36 14.63
CA GLU A 585 -16.85 21.33 14.73
C GLU A 585 -17.48 21.30 16.13
N GLU A 586 -18.23 22.34 16.45
CA GLU A 586 -18.89 22.51 17.76
C GLU A 586 -19.94 21.45 18.02
N ALA A 587 -20.74 21.14 16.99
CA ALA A 587 -21.78 20.12 17.01
C ALA A 587 -21.24 18.68 16.85
N SER A 588 -19.93 18.48 16.99
CA SER A 588 -19.36 17.13 17.01
C SER A 588 -19.45 16.53 18.43
N PRO A 589 -19.53 15.20 18.58
CA PRO A 589 -19.53 14.53 19.88
C PRO A 589 -18.40 15.00 20.80
N ASN A 590 -17.21 15.19 20.25
CA ASN A 590 -16.05 15.66 21.00
C ASN A 590 -16.13 17.15 21.35
N GLY A 591 -16.60 18.00 20.42
CA GLY A 591 -16.83 19.42 20.68
C GLY A 591 -17.83 19.61 21.83
N ASP A 592 -18.98 18.95 21.74
CA ASP A 592 -20.01 18.92 22.76
C ASP A 592 -19.49 18.42 24.13
N SER A 593 -18.75 17.30 24.11
CA SER A 593 -18.13 16.71 25.31
C SER A 593 -17.27 17.73 26.05
N VAL A 594 -16.40 18.45 25.32
CA VAL A 594 -15.46 19.39 25.90
C VAL A 594 -16.17 20.67 26.36
N ILE A 595 -17.14 21.19 25.60
CA ILE A 595 -17.94 22.36 26.00
C ILE A 595 -18.67 22.06 27.30
N TRP A 596 -19.43 20.97 27.37
CA TRP A 596 -20.17 20.59 28.57
C TRP A 596 -19.25 20.34 29.76
N PHE A 597 -18.12 19.67 29.55
CA PHE A 597 -17.15 19.45 30.62
C PHE A 597 -16.57 20.76 31.16
N LEU A 598 -16.19 21.69 30.28
CA LEU A 598 -15.62 22.97 30.68
C LEU A 598 -16.64 23.92 31.32
N GLU A 599 -17.87 23.96 30.82
CA GLU A 599 -18.90 24.88 31.34
C GLU A 599 -19.55 24.33 32.62
N GLU A 600 -19.78 23.02 32.71
CA GLU A 600 -20.58 22.44 33.79
C GLU A 600 -19.79 21.53 34.73
N VAL A 601 -18.74 20.83 34.30
CA VAL A 601 -18.10 19.82 35.18
C VAL A 601 -16.84 20.36 35.86
N PHE A 602 -15.94 20.94 35.08
CA PHE A 602 -14.61 21.35 35.52
C PHE A 602 -14.63 22.43 36.62
N PRO A 603 -15.51 23.46 36.58
CA PRO A 603 -15.62 24.42 37.68
C PRO A 603 -15.99 23.76 39.01
N ARG A 604 -16.85 22.72 38.97
CA ARG A 604 -17.25 21.94 40.16
C ARG A 604 -16.11 21.07 40.69
N ILE A 605 -15.23 20.57 39.80
CA ILE A 605 -14.00 19.88 40.18
C ILE A 605 -13.02 20.86 40.84
N GLN A 606 -12.77 22.02 40.24
CA GLN A 606 -11.87 23.05 40.79
C GLN A 606 -12.36 23.57 42.14
N ALA A 607 -13.68 23.70 42.35
CA ALA A 607 -14.25 24.06 43.64
C ALA A 607 -13.89 23.07 44.77
N ARG A 608 -13.59 21.80 44.44
CA ARG A 608 -13.26 20.74 45.40
C ARG A 608 -11.76 20.43 45.51
N LEU A 609 -11.02 20.56 44.41
CA LEU A 609 -9.59 20.21 44.33
C LEU A 609 -8.65 21.43 44.32
N GLY A 610 -9.20 22.63 44.15
CA GLY A 610 -8.44 23.87 44.03
C GLY A 610 -8.20 24.31 42.58
N SER A 611 -7.92 25.60 42.40
CA SER A 611 -7.73 26.25 41.10
C SER A 611 -6.49 25.80 40.32
N GLU A 612 -5.50 25.21 41.00
CA GLU A 612 -4.28 24.64 40.38
C GLU A 612 -4.55 23.32 39.63
N THR A 613 -5.76 22.76 39.77
CA THR A 613 -6.16 21.55 39.07
C THR A 613 -6.11 21.78 37.55
N THR A 614 -5.42 20.89 36.84
CA THR A 614 -5.25 21.02 35.38
C THR A 614 -6.12 20.04 34.61
N PHE A 615 -6.59 20.49 33.44
CA PHE A 615 -7.29 19.67 32.46
C PHE A 615 -6.62 19.85 31.10
N THR A 616 -6.11 18.76 30.53
CA THR A 616 -5.44 18.76 29.24
C THR A 616 -6.36 18.20 28.17
N VAL A 617 -6.53 18.95 27.08
CA VAL A 617 -7.23 18.53 25.87
C VAL A 617 -6.20 18.27 24.78
N ALA A 618 -6.16 17.02 24.29
CA ALA A 618 -5.25 16.57 23.25
C ALA A 618 -6.00 16.17 21.98
N GLY A 619 -5.43 16.55 20.83
CA GLY A 619 -6.04 16.41 19.53
C GLY A 619 -6.26 17.74 18.83
N VAL A 620 -6.48 17.66 17.52
CA VAL A 620 -6.76 18.82 16.67
C VAL A 620 -8.08 19.47 17.10
N ASN A 621 -8.07 20.80 17.28
CA ASN A 621 -9.28 21.57 17.56
C ASN A 621 -9.46 22.65 16.50
N LYS A 622 -10.51 22.54 15.68
CA LYS A 622 -10.91 23.50 14.64
C LYS A 622 -12.10 24.38 15.04
N SER A 623 -12.75 24.12 16.17
CA SER A 623 -13.90 24.89 16.63
C SER A 623 -13.50 26.25 17.22
N GLU A 624 -14.16 27.32 16.77
CA GLU A 624 -13.95 28.67 17.30
C GLU A 624 -14.43 28.79 18.74
N ARG A 625 -15.65 28.31 19.06
CA ARG A 625 -16.17 28.34 20.44
C ARG A 625 -15.28 27.58 21.41
N VAL A 626 -14.86 26.37 21.06
CA VAL A 626 -14.00 25.58 21.96
C VAL A 626 -12.66 26.27 22.18
N ARG A 627 -12.07 26.92 21.15
CA ARG A 627 -10.85 27.73 21.30
C ARG A 627 -11.08 29.00 22.13
N ALA A 628 -12.29 29.55 22.12
CA ALA A 628 -12.65 30.74 22.90
C ALA A 628 -12.87 30.44 24.40
N LEU A 629 -13.16 29.19 24.77
CA LEU A 629 -13.28 28.75 26.16
C LEU A 629 -11.90 28.72 26.86
N ARG A 630 -11.43 29.90 27.27
CA ARG A 630 -10.24 30.04 28.12
C ARG A 630 -10.65 30.02 29.58
N GLN A 631 -10.16 29.02 30.31
CA GLN A 631 -10.35 28.90 31.75
C GLN A 631 -9.00 28.57 32.42
N PRO A 632 -8.74 29.07 33.65
CA PRO A 632 -7.54 28.71 34.41
C PRO A 632 -7.40 27.18 34.55
N GLY A 633 -6.18 26.65 34.35
CA GLY A 633 -5.90 25.22 34.46
C GLY A 633 -6.16 24.39 33.20
N VAL A 634 -6.79 24.93 32.15
CA VAL A 634 -7.01 24.20 30.89
C VAL A 634 -5.81 24.33 29.95
N LYS A 635 -5.28 23.20 29.49
CA LYS A 635 -4.13 23.10 28.57
C LYS A 635 -4.55 22.48 27.24
N TRP A 636 -4.11 23.08 26.15
CA TRP A 636 -4.36 22.60 24.79
C TRP A 636 -3.03 22.17 24.17
N THR A 637 -2.95 20.96 23.64
CA THR A 637 -1.70 20.43 23.07
C THR A 637 -1.66 20.46 21.55
N GLY A 638 -2.82 20.36 20.88
CA GLY A 638 -2.90 20.25 19.43
C GLY A 638 -2.71 18.82 18.93
N ASP A 639 -2.22 18.66 17.71
CA ASP A 639 -1.79 17.39 17.14
C ASP A 639 -0.47 16.93 17.77
N LEU A 640 -0.43 15.67 18.18
CA LEU A 640 0.76 15.05 18.78
C LEU A 640 1.04 13.72 18.09
N PRO A 641 2.32 13.43 17.74
CA PRO A 641 2.69 12.15 17.15
C PRO A 641 2.65 11.00 18.16
N ASP A 642 2.79 11.29 19.46
CA ASP A 642 2.75 10.31 20.53
C ASP A 642 2.01 10.88 21.76
N LEU A 643 1.05 10.12 22.28
CA LEU A 643 0.24 10.45 23.46
C LEU A 643 0.74 9.76 24.73
N THR A 644 1.72 8.86 24.64
CA THR A 644 2.20 8.03 25.76
C THR A 644 2.62 8.87 26.96
N GLY A 645 3.37 9.95 26.72
CA GLY A 645 3.78 10.88 27.77
C GLY A 645 2.61 11.59 28.47
N LEU A 646 1.52 11.89 27.74
CA LEU A 646 0.32 12.48 28.34
C LEU A 646 -0.40 11.47 29.22
N TYR A 647 -0.65 10.25 28.73
CA TYR A 647 -1.27 9.18 29.51
C TYR A 647 -0.45 8.84 30.77
N ASP A 648 0.88 8.85 30.68
CA ASP A 648 1.75 8.56 31.84
C ASP A 648 1.68 9.67 32.91
N SER A 649 1.40 10.92 32.51
CA SER A 649 1.42 12.07 33.42
C SER A 649 0.13 12.31 34.21
N VAL A 650 -1.03 11.89 33.70
CA VAL A 650 -2.34 12.25 34.27
C VAL A 650 -2.88 11.21 35.24
N ARG A 651 -3.72 11.68 36.20
CA ARG A 651 -4.41 10.78 37.15
C ARG A 651 -5.69 10.22 36.56
N VAL A 652 -6.48 11.05 35.89
CA VAL A 652 -7.83 10.69 35.48
C VAL A 652 -8.03 11.02 34.01
N PHE A 653 -8.50 10.03 33.25
CA PHE A 653 -9.02 10.27 31.92
C PHE A 653 -10.52 10.56 32.00
N VAL A 654 -11.00 11.59 31.31
CA VAL A 654 -12.42 11.96 31.27
C VAL A 654 -13.00 11.69 29.90
N ALA A 655 -14.14 11.00 29.86
CA ALA A 655 -14.90 10.72 28.64
C ALA A 655 -16.34 11.25 28.78
N PRO A 656 -16.54 12.59 28.73
CA PRO A 656 -17.81 13.24 29.02
C PRO A 656 -18.79 13.24 27.82
N THR A 657 -18.79 12.17 27.02
CA THR A 657 -19.53 12.11 25.75
C THR A 657 -21.03 11.87 25.98
N ARG A 658 -21.85 12.84 25.54
CA ARG A 658 -23.30 12.83 25.77
C ARG A 658 -24.10 12.16 24.65
N TYR A 659 -23.59 12.18 23.42
CA TYR A 659 -24.11 11.43 22.27
C TYR A 659 -22.96 10.89 21.43
N ALA A 660 -23.10 9.68 20.93
CA ALA A 660 -22.16 8.96 20.06
C ALA A 660 -22.81 7.65 19.63
N ALA A 661 -22.23 6.99 18.63
CA ALA A 661 -22.49 5.60 18.29
C ALA A 661 -21.16 4.87 18.09
N GLY A 662 -21.19 3.55 18.08
CA GLY A 662 -20.01 2.70 17.91
C GLY A 662 -19.15 2.51 19.18
N ILE A 663 -17.90 2.08 18.99
CA ILE A 663 -16.97 1.77 20.09
C ILE A 663 -16.32 3.05 20.62
N PRO A 664 -16.30 3.30 21.94
CA PRO A 664 -15.59 4.44 22.50
C PRO A 664 -14.09 4.15 22.63
N HIS A 665 -13.38 4.15 21.50
CA HIS A 665 -11.95 3.86 21.39
C HIS A 665 -11.08 4.60 22.42
N LYS A 666 -11.39 5.87 22.69
CA LYS A 666 -10.67 6.70 23.67
C LYS A 666 -10.67 6.11 25.09
N VAL A 667 -11.74 5.41 25.47
CA VAL A 667 -11.86 4.76 26.78
C VAL A 667 -11.01 3.50 26.81
N HIS A 668 -11.06 2.69 25.75
CA HIS A 668 -10.19 1.52 25.61
C HIS A 668 -8.71 1.91 25.60
N GLU A 669 -8.35 2.98 24.90
CA GLU A 669 -6.97 3.49 24.82
C GLU A 669 -6.47 3.96 26.20
N ALA A 670 -7.25 4.77 26.91
CA ALA A 670 -6.91 5.19 28.27
C ALA A 670 -6.74 4.00 29.22
N ALA A 671 -7.67 3.02 29.16
CA ALA A 671 -7.60 1.80 29.94
C ALA A 671 -6.37 0.96 29.59
N ALA A 672 -6.06 0.79 28.31
CA ALA A 672 -4.88 0.07 27.82
C ALA A 672 -3.57 0.72 28.29
N ARG A 673 -3.54 2.06 28.39
CA ARG A 673 -2.42 2.84 28.95
C ARG A 673 -2.40 2.86 30.48
N GLY A 674 -3.36 2.22 31.14
CA GLY A 674 -3.44 2.11 32.59
C GLY A 674 -3.88 3.40 33.29
N VAL A 675 -4.67 4.24 32.62
CA VAL A 675 -5.25 5.46 33.21
C VAL A 675 -6.72 5.22 33.55
N PRO A 676 -7.11 5.24 34.84
CA PRO A 676 -8.51 5.14 35.24
C PRO A 676 -9.40 6.22 34.64
N VAL A 677 -10.63 5.82 34.31
CA VAL A 677 -11.57 6.61 33.50
C VAL A 677 -12.80 7.03 34.32
N VAL A 678 -13.30 8.24 34.07
CA VAL A 678 -14.69 8.63 34.38
C VAL A 678 -15.43 8.88 33.06
N ALA A 679 -16.57 8.23 32.86
CA ALA A 679 -17.36 8.33 31.63
C ALA A 679 -18.86 8.50 31.89
N THR A 680 -19.61 8.74 30.83
CA THR A 680 -21.08 8.88 30.87
C THR A 680 -21.78 7.51 30.84
N PRO A 681 -23.06 7.43 31.23
CA PRO A 681 -23.87 6.20 31.11
C PRO A 681 -23.96 5.68 29.68
N LEU A 682 -23.92 6.58 28.69
CA LEU A 682 -23.89 6.21 27.28
C LEU A 682 -22.68 5.33 26.96
N LEU A 683 -21.47 5.79 27.32
CA LEU A 683 -20.24 5.04 27.05
C LEU A 683 -20.18 3.73 27.86
N ALA A 684 -20.74 3.74 29.08
CA ALA A 684 -20.88 2.53 29.90
C ALA A 684 -21.72 1.46 29.18
N SER A 685 -22.86 1.86 28.61
CA SER A 685 -23.74 0.99 27.83
C SER A 685 -23.04 0.44 26.58
N GLN A 686 -22.36 1.29 25.82
CA GLN A 686 -21.64 0.91 24.60
C GLN A 686 -20.52 -0.10 24.87
N LEU A 687 -19.83 0.04 26.00
CA LEU A 687 -18.76 -0.88 26.41
C LEU A 687 -19.28 -2.16 27.08
N GLY A 688 -20.52 -2.16 27.59
CA GLY A 688 -20.97 -3.20 28.51
C GLY A 688 -20.18 -3.20 29.82
N TRP A 689 -19.70 -2.03 30.25
CA TRP A 689 -18.96 -1.87 31.50
C TRP A 689 -19.85 -1.23 32.59
N ARG A 690 -19.62 -1.59 33.87
CA ARG A 690 -20.44 -1.12 35.00
C ARG A 690 -19.70 -0.08 35.86
N ASP A 691 -20.45 0.80 36.50
CA ASP A 691 -19.91 1.74 37.50
C ASP A 691 -19.21 0.98 38.63
N ASP A 692 -18.08 1.51 39.08
CA ASP A 692 -17.25 0.99 40.16
C ASP A 692 -16.65 -0.41 39.94
N ASP A 693 -16.70 -0.93 38.70
CA ASP A 693 -16.04 -2.16 38.30
C ASP A 693 -14.68 -1.89 37.64
N SER A 694 -14.72 -1.23 36.47
CA SER A 694 -13.54 -0.95 35.63
C SER A 694 -13.26 0.54 35.43
N PHE A 695 -14.23 1.39 35.76
CA PHE A 695 -14.23 2.84 35.59
C PHE A 695 -15.41 3.41 36.40
N LEU A 696 -15.53 4.73 36.49
CA LEU A 696 -16.66 5.38 37.18
C LEU A 696 -17.64 6.01 36.18
N VAL A 697 -18.92 5.99 36.51
CA VAL A 697 -19.99 6.55 35.68
C VAL A 697 -20.65 7.75 36.36
N GLY A 698 -20.73 8.87 35.64
CA GLY A 698 -21.43 10.09 36.06
C GLY A 698 -22.56 10.46 35.09
N GLY A 699 -23.80 10.52 35.56
CA GLY A 699 -24.98 10.75 34.71
C GLY A 699 -25.31 12.23 34.46
N ASN A 700 -24.81 13.13 35.28
CA ASN A 700 -25.02 14.58 35.18
C ASN A 700 -23.78 15.33 35.68
N ALA A 701 -23.74 16.66 35.55
CA ALA A 701 -22.54 17.43 35.84
C ALA A 701 -22.04 17.27 37.29
N GLU A 702 -22.98 17.22 38.24
CA GLU A 702 -22.69 17.09 39.66
C GLU A 702 -22.11 15.72 40.02
N SER A 703 -22.78 14.65 39.58
CA SER A 703 -22.31 13.28 39.78
C SER A 703 -21.00 12.99 39.03
N PHE A 704 -20.84 13.49 37.80
CA PHE A 704 -19.60 13.35 37.03
C PHE A 704 -18.43 14.04 37.74
N ALA A 705 -18.62 15.28 38.20
CA ALA A 705 -17.61 15.99 38.98
C ALA A 705 -17.27 15.25 40.29
N ALA A 706 -18.26 14.70 40.98
CA ALA A 706 -18.04 13.93 42.21
C ALA A 706 -17.21 12.68 41.96
N LYS A 707 -17.50 11.91 40.90
CA LYS A 707 -16.73 10.72 40.50
C LYS A 707 -15.30 11.08 40.07
N CYS A 708 -15.12 12.18 39.34
CA CYS A 708 -13.79 12.70 39.01
C CYS A 708 -12.97 12.99 40.26
N VAL A 709 -13.55 13.69 41.24
CA VAL A 709 -12.88 14.03 42.50
C VAL A 709 -12.57 12.77 43.31
N GLN A 710 -13.52 11.84 43.44
CA GLN A 710 -13.34 10.57 44.13
C GLN A 710 -12.15 9.78 43.57
N LEU A 711 -12.08 9.64 42.23
CA LEU A 711 -11.01 8.92 41.56
C LEU A 711 -9.66 9.62 41.65
N TYR A 712 -9.68 10.96 41.67
CA TYR A 712 -8.47 11.79 41.75
C TYR A 712 -7.79 11.72 43.13
N THR A 713 -8.56 11.52 44.20
CA THR A 713 -8.08 11.59 45.59
C THR A 713 -7.90 10.23 46.26
N THR A 714 -8.45 9.15 45.69
CA THR A 714 -8.47 7.82 46.33
C THR A 714 -7.55 6.83 45.62
N GLU A 715 -6.30 6.69 46.08
CA GLU A 715 -5.29 5.83 45.47
C GLU A 715 -5.71 4.34 45.40
N ALA A 716 -6.36 3.83 46.45
CA ALA A 716 -6.82 2.45 46.48
C ALA A 716 -7.88 2.16 45.40
N LEU A 717 -8.80 3.12 45.18
CA LEU A 717 -9.79 3.04 44.11
C LEU A 717 -9.12 3.14 42.74
N TRP A 718 -8.21 4.09 42.57
CA TRP A 718 -7.45 4.28 41.34
C TRP A 718 -6.69 3.01 40.93
N THR A 719 -5.97 2.40 41.89
CA THR A 719 -5.19 1.19 41.67
C THR A 719 -6.07 0.00 41.29
N ARG A 720 -7.22 -0.14 41.96
CA ARG A 720 -8.19 -1.19 41.65
C ARG A 720 -8.77 -1.03 40.25
N LEU A 721 -9.30 0.15 39.91
CA LEU A 721 -9.90 0.40 38.59
C LEU A 721 -8.87 0.26 37.48
N ARG A 722 -7.63 0.75 37.67
CA ARG A 722 -6.52 0.52 36.73
C ARG A 722 -6.31 -0.97 36.47
N LYS A 723 -6.24 -1.79 37.53
CA LYS A 723 -6.02 -3.23 37.41
C LYS A 723 -7.18 -3.91 36.66
N THR A 724 -8.42 -3.64 37.04
CA THR A 724 -9.60 -4.27 36.41
C THR A 724 -9.73 -3.84 34.95
N ALA A 725 -9.57 -2.55 34.64
CA ALA A 725 -9.64 -2.04 33.27
C ALA A 725 -8.58 -2.69 32.37
N LEU A 726 -7.33 -2.82 32.83
CA LEU A 726 -6.28 -3.50 32.08
C LEU A 726 -6.63 -4.97 31.83
N GLU A 727 -7.24 -5.65 32.79
CA GLU A 727 -7.65 -7.05 32.62
C GLU A 727 -8.80 -7.20 31.62
N ARG A 728 -9.75 -6.26 31.60
CA ARG A 728 -10.80 -6.23 30.57
C ARG A 728 -10.23 -5.98 29.19
N ILE A 729 -9.27 -5.07 29.03
CA ILE A 729 -8.58 -4.89 27.75
C ILE A 729 -7.88 -6.18 27.28
N ARG A 730 -7.22 -6.91 28.19
CA ARG A 730 -6.59 -8.21 27.85
C ARG A 730 -7.61 -9.26 27.39
N THR A 731 -8.77 -9.31 28.01
CA THR A 731 -9.76 -10.38 27.80
C THR A 731 -10.74 -10.06 26.68
N GLU A 732 -11.09 -8.79 26.48
CA GLU A 732 -12.13 -8.35 25.54
C GLU A 732 -11.56 -7.72 24.26
N CYS A 733 -10.34 -7.16 24.31
CA CYS A 733 -9.77 -6.41 23.19
C CYS A 733 -8.40 -6.92 22.73
N SER A 734 -7.99 -8.12 23.14
CA SER A 734 -6.75 -8.71 22.65
C SER A 734 -6.80 -9.02 21.16
N ASN A 735 -5.65 -8.94 20.50
CA ASN A 735 -5.53 -9.27 19.08
C ASN A 735 -5.98 -10.71 18.83
N GLU A 736 -5.69 -11.64 19.73
CA GLU A 736 -6.06 -13.05 19.60
C GLU A 736 -7.59 -13.25 19.59
N VAL A 737 -8.31 -12.57 20.50
CA VAL A 737 -9.78 -12.63 20.54
C VAL A 737 -10.36 -12.01 19.28
N PHE A 738 -9.86 -10.84 18.88
CA PHE A 738 -10.31 -10.16 17.67
C PHE A 738 -10.10 -11.00 16.40
N GLU A 739 -8.92 -11.58 16.25
CA GLU A 739 -8.58 -12.46 15.13
C GLU A 739 -9.45 -13.72 15.11
N SER A 740 -9.68 -14.35 16.27
CA SER A 740 -10.53 -15.54 16.39
C SER A 740 -11.98 -15.24 16.04
N GLN A 741 -12.51 -14.10 16.49
CA GLN A 741 -13.87 -13.65 16.15
C GLN A 741 -13.99 -13.37 14.66
N LEU A 742 -13.04 -12.64 14.06
CA LEU A 742 -13.03 -12.38 12.62
C LEU A 742 -12.98 -13.66 11.80
N LYS A 743 -12.17 -14.64 12.21
CA LYS A 743 -12.12 -15.96 11.56
C LYS A 743 -13.47 -16.68 11.62
N ALA A 744 -14.16 -16.62 12.77
CA ALA A 744 -15.49 -17.21 12.93
C ALA A 744 -16.53 -16.52 12.04
N ILE A 745 -16.49 -15.19 11.92
CA ILE A 745 -17.36 -14.39 11.05
C ILE A 745 -17.19 -14.81 9.58
N ILE A 746 -15.95 -14.90 9.10
CA ILE A 746 -15.66 -15.34 7.73
C ILE A 746 -16.10 -16.79 7.51
N GLY A 747 -15.87 -17.67 8.51
CA GLY A 747 -16.31 -19.06 8.46
C GLY A 747 -17.85 -19.22 8.44
N ALA A 748 -18.58 -18.39 9.17
CA ALA A 748 -20.04 -18.38 9.16
C ALA A 748 -20.60 -17.96 7.79
N GLY A 749 -19.97 -16.99 7.13
CA GLY A 749 -20.30 -16.64 5.75
C GLY A 749 -20.11 -17.81 4.76
N GLN A 750 -19.08 -18.66 4.98
CA GLN A 750 -18.79 -19.82 4.14
C GLN A 750 -19.84 -20.94 4.27
N ALA A 751 -20.52 -21.06 5.42
CA ALA A 751 -21.55 -22.08 5.65
C ALA A 751 -22.74 -21.98 4.68
N ARG A 752 -22.93 -20.82 4.03
CA ARG A 752 -23.88 -20.63 2.92
C ARG A 752 -23.67 -21.63 1.78
N PHE A 753 -22.42 -21.99 1.48
CA PHE A 753 -22.10 -22.90 0.37
C PHE A 753 -22.24 -24.37 0.74
N THR A 754 -22.19 -24.70 2.04
CA THR A 754 -22.34 -26.08 2.51
C THR A 754 -23.80 -26.49 2.67
N ASP A 755 -24.70 -25.57 3.05
CA ASP A 755 -26.14 -25.88 3.20
C ASP A 755 -26.88 -26.00 1.86
N VAL A 756 -26.32 -25.49 0.77
CA VAL A 756 -26.88 -25.63 -0.60
C VAL A 756 -26.37 -26.91 -1.30
N GLY A 757 -25.41 -27.61 -0.70
CA GLY A 757 -24.74 -28.79 -1.27
C GLY A 757 -25.34 -30.16 -0.91
N MET A 758 -26.45 -30.22 -0.16
CA MET A 758 -27.12 -31.50 0.17
C MET A 758 -28.24 -31.91 -0.80
N ASP A 759 -28.54 -31.11 -1.82
CA ASP A 759 -29.59 -31.39 -2.80
C ASP A 759 -29.15 -31.11 -4.27
N ARG A 760 -27.89 -31.39 -4.61
CA ARG A 760 -27.42 -31.44 -6.01
C ARG A 760 -26.73 -32.75 -6.35
#